data_AF-A0A5N5MYE7-F1
#
_entry.id   AF-A0A5N5MYE7-F1
#
_cell.length_a   1.000
_cell.length_b   1.000
_cell.length_c   1.000
_cell.angle_alpha   90.00
_cell.angle_beta   90.00
_cell.angle_gamma   90.00
#
_symmetry.space_group_name_H-M   'P 1'
#
loop_
_entity.id
_entity.type
_entity.pdbx_description
1 polymer ?
#
loop_
_entity_poly.entity_id
_entity_poly.type
_entity_poly.pdbx_seq_one_letter_code
_entity_poly.pdbx_strand_id
1 'polypeptide(L)'
;MPDAPRPKERERKIGSRSCDACKIRKVKCSEQPPCQRCVSTGIECTFNKRQSTRGPRSLRAKTLQQIRDAQQSREGRERRDGDGSINDGSTRWQQERPAEPAQQPPLPPHQQQHQSSDPPGVEALVLRLCIYRLRLFPVWPIVAVEEVIAALQRDAHDVSTFALAVAVSAATMAQLKLDRFRDGGVHDDCTAASLEAHCQRIRASLGGGTADLNTLRTSFFLHIYHENQLPGGPKSLLYLREAITLAQIMGLHRASSYRGLKTGEDRLRRRILWLLFVTERGVAALHKLPVVLRSAEKLPPLDSGDPDDEAHILPAFKKLVNLFWIFDQARAFEVLQDAADDTDGPEVAPGGGGVSAMANHEFLTALQKRLQDAPLDLGNGGNDVQKADIFVTRQWMQILVWRATWRTMLSNWSTDGGRSGAVSATGPIQIAQELLDRISQLPNAALEAHGPTIEFKVYEIASAVADCSTSQFGDASVPLFVRPRDILVKLQSILATSRGGNSGLLNLLTARIAQMEPQVYPIMQLDLGMPQGQVVEELNEDDQGWGISSASTEFEEVQEAQDNTLRAPSSPWLSLVAAAELEQLRGNYNNMHLPRSGSSVSSAATSWYNQPLELLEQLYGNGVAAMGQSAMNDVPPSPNGIGEILAAGQEPWTFGLALGLGGWLTFGGQVGNETTIACMKQAYECGINFFDTAESYAGGQSEISMGQAIKTLGWNRSDIVITTKLNWGLHNGENLVNNHGLSRKHIIEGLRASLARLDLEYVDIVYAHRPDRLTPMEETVRAFNHVIEIKGWALYWGTSEWSADEIAEACGVAKQLGLIGPVVEQPFYNLLARKRVEGEFQRLYPRFGLGLTTYSPLKFGLLSGKYNDSPDAPPEGSRFAKGDDKFVVGTRNDYGNESWRADIDKVRRLKVVADKLGIPQSEMALAWCLKNPNVSSVITGASRPEQIVENVKALRSIELLTPEVMGEIDDIVGRVELDPARQD
;
A
#
# COMPACT_ATOMS: atom_id res chain seq x y z
N MET A 1 -48.76 61.98 -22.12
CA MET A 1 -47.53 61.38 -22.70
C MET A 1 -47.00 60.36 -21.69
N PRO A 2 -46.50 59.22 -22.16
CA PRO A 2 -47.05 57.91 -21.83
C PRO A 2 -46.17 57.10 -20.88
N ASP A 3 -46.80 56.09 -20.28
CA ASP A 3 -46.19 54.99 -19.54
C ASP A 3 -45.01 54.36 -20.29
N ALA A 4 -43.84 54.37 -19.65
CA ALA A 4 -42.69 53.59 -20.08
C ALA A 4 -42.88 52.11 -19.65
N PRO A 5 -42.46 51.14 -20.48
CA PRO A 5 -42.96 49.78 -20.42
C PRO A 5 -42.29 48.98 -19.29
N ARG A 6 -43.11 48.27 -18.51
CA ARG A 6 -42.63 47.20 -17.62
C ARG A 6 -41.91 46.12 -18.45
N PRO A 7 -40.86 45.48 -17.93
CA PRO A 7 -40.17 44.41 -18.65
C PRO A 7 -41.16 43.28 -18.94
N LYS A 8 -41.25 42.86 -20.20
CA LYS A 8 -42.01 41.67 -20.60
C LYS A 8 -41.47 40.48 -19.79
N GLU A 9 -42.26 39.98 -18.83
CA GLU A 9 -42.06 38.64 -18.29
C GLU A 9 -42.06 37.68 -19.47
N ARG A 10 -40.92 37.00 -19.68
CA ARG A 10 -40.86 35.88 -20.61
C ARG A 10 -41.80 34.81 -20.05
N GLU A 11 -42.97 34.65 -20.66
CA GLU A 11 -43.81 33.47 -20.51
C GLU A 11 -42.92 32.23 -20.67
N ARG A 12 -42.68 31.51 -19.57
CA ARG A 12 -42.02 30.22 -19.62
C ARG A 12 -42.89 29.30 -20.45
N LYS A 13 -42.44 28.92 -21.65
CA LYS A 13 -42.97 27.75 -22.37
C LYS A 13 -42.88 26.55 -21.42
N ILE A 14 -44.03 26.14 -20.88
CA ILE A 14 -44.16 24.94 -20.04
C ILE A 14 -43.95 23.75 -20.98
N GLY A 15 -42.74 23.21 -20.98
CA GLY A 15 -42.42 21.96 -21.66
C GLY A 15 -42.62 20.75 -20.74
N SER A 16 -43.47 19.81 -21.16
CA SER A 16 -43.39 18.37 -20.84
C SER A 16 -43.40 18.01 -19.35
N ARG A 17 -44.28 18.60 -18.55
CA ARG A 17 -44.52 18.11 -17.18
C ARG A 17 -46.01 17.91 -16.93
N SER A 18 -46.37 16.71 -16.50
CA SER A 18 -47.68 16.44 -15.94
C SER A 18 -47.82 17.08 -14.56
N CYS A 19 -48.99 17.63 -14.25
CA CYS A 19 -49.32 18.08 -12.90
C CYS A 19 -49.34 16.88 -11.93
N ASP A 20 -49.22 17.15 -10.63
CA ASP A 20 -49.11 16.11 -9.61
C ASP A 20 -50.34 15.19 -9.61
N ALA A 21 -51.54 15.76 -9.74
CA ALA A 21 -52.79 15.00 -9.81
C ALA A 21 -52.84 14.05 -11.03
N CYS A 22 -52.48 14.52 -12.23
CA CYS A 22 -52.43 13.67 -13.42
C CYS A 22 -51.30 12.63 -13.34
N LYS A 23 -50.17 12.98 -12.72
CA LYS A 23 -49.04 12.09 -12.53
C LYS A 23 -49.38 10.95 -11.55
N ILE A 24 -50.02 11.24 -10.42
CA ILE A 24 -50.48 10.24 -9.44
C ILE A 24 -51.49 9.29 -10.10
N ARG A 25 -52.43 9.84 -10.88
CA ARG A 25 -53.43 9.06 -11.61
C ARG A 25 -52.88 8.37 -12.87
N LYS A 26 -51.60 8.60 -13.23
CA LYS A 26 -50.94 8.09 -14.44
C LYS A 26 -51.71 8.38 -15.74
N VAL A 27 -52.32 9.57 -15.83
CA VAL A 27 -53.04 10.03 -17.02
C VAL A 27 -52.30 11.16 -17.71
N LYS A 28 -52.43 11.26 -19.04
CA LYS A 28 -51.81 12.33 -19.84
C LYS A 28 -52.38 13.69 -19.43
N CYS A 29 -51.51 14.60 -19.00
CA CYS A 29 -51.86 15.97 -18.62
C CYS A 29 -52.00 16.82 -19.89
N SER A 30 -52.89 17.82 -19.87
CA SER A 30 -52.96 18.85 -20.93
C SER A 30 -51.86 19.91 -20.79
N GLU A 31 -51.08 19.86 -19.70
CA GLU A 31 -49.93 20.74 -19.41
C GLU A 31 -50.26 22.25 -19.32
N GLN A 32 -51.54 22.60 -19.39
CA GLN A 32 -52.09 23.94 -19.17
C GLN A 32 -52.80 23.98 -17.80
N PRO A 33 -52.36 24.78 -16.81
CA PRO A 33 -53.03 24.89 -15.52
C PRO A 33 -54.30 25.79 -15.59
N PRO A 34 -55.44 25.39 -15.01
CA PRO A 34 -55.72 24.06 -14.47
C PRO A 34 -55.94 23.04 -15.60
N CYS A 35 -55.35 21.84 -15.44
CA CYS A 35 -55.38 20.83 -16.48
C CYS A 35 -56.80 20.36 -16.79
N GLN A 36 -57.17 20.19 -18.06
CA GLN A 36 -58.54 19.81 -18.46
C GLN A 36 -59.03 18.54 -17.75
N ARG A 37 -58.12 17.57 -17.54
CA ARG A 37 -58.43 16.31 -16.83
C ARG A 37 -58.64 16.50 -15.34
N CYS A 38 -57.96 17.46 -14.74
CA CYS A 38 -58.11 17.80 -13.32
C CYS A 38 -59.49 18.42 -13.13
N VAL A 39 -59.82 19.40 -13.98
CA VAL A 39 -61.10 20.09 -14.03
C VAL A 39 -62.26 19.11 -14.27
N SER A 40 -62.14 18.23 -15.27
CA SER A 40 -63.20 17.29 -15.62
C SER A 40 -63.48 16.24 -14.53
N THR A 41 -62.57 16.07 -13.57
CA THR A 41 -62.74 15.13 -12.45
C THR A 41 -62.98 15.83 -11.12
N GLY A 42 -63.09 17.17 -11.11
CA GLY A 42 -63.29 17.96 -9.88
C GLY A 42 -62.09 17.96 -8.93
N ILE A 43 -60.86 17.72 -9.43
CA ILE A 43 -59.64 17.66 -8.61
C ILE A 43 -58.78 18.91 -8.88
N GLU A 44 -58.25 19.51 -7.82
CA GLU A 44 -57.37 20.69 -7.91
C GLU A 44 -56.06 20.37 -8.67
N CYS A 45 -55.67 21.25 -9.59
CA CYS A 45 -54.49 21.06 -10.43
C CYS A 45 -53.25 21.74 -9.82
N THR A 46 -52.30 20.95 -9.29
CA THR A 46 -51.08 21.44 -8.63
C THR A 46 -49.79 20.93 -9.30
N PHE A 47 -48.74 21.77 -9.33
CA PHE A 47 -47.42 21.48 -9.94
C PHE A 47 -46.28 21.63 -8.90
N ASN A 48 -46.43 21.03 -7.72
CA ASN A 48 -45.76 21.43 -6.48
C ASN A 48 -44.53 20.59 -6.07
N LYS A 49 -43.74 20.01 -6.98
CA LYS A 49 -42.46 19.35 -6.59
C LYS A 49 -41.26 19.63 -7.52
N ARG A 50 -40.15 20.12 -6.95
CA ARG A 50 -38.78 19.92 -7.51
C ARG A 50 -38.41 18.44 -7.32
N GLN A 51 -37.95 17.77 -8.38
CA GLN A 51 -37.53 16.36 -8.31
C GLN A 51 -36.08 16.25 -7.81
N SER A 52 -35.82 15.35 -6.86
CA SER A 52 -34.48 14.89 -6.52
C SER A 52 -33.93 13.95 -7.61
N THR A 53 -32.61 13.85 -7.72
CA THR A 53 -31.91 12.87 -8.56
C THR A 53 -32.18 11.44 -8.07
N ARG A 54 -32.18 10.50 -9.03
CA ARG A 54 -32.67 9.12 -8.86
C ARG A 54 -31.62 8.22 -8.17
N GLY A 55 -32.00 7.58 -7.06
CA GLY A 55 -31.29 6.42 -6.50
C GLY A 55 -31.61 5.11 -7.25
N PRO A 56 -30.94 3.99 -6.90
CA PRO A 56 -31.06 2.71 -7.61
C PRO A 56 -32.49 2.13 -7.51
N ARG A 57 -33.02 1.66 -8.65
CA ARG A 57 -34.38 1.11 -8.77
C ARG A 57 -34.44 -0.31 -8.20
N SER A 58 -35.29 -0.54 -7.21
CA SER A 58 -35.74 -1.90 -6.88
C SER A 58 -36.53 -2.51 -8.05
N LEU A 59 -36.40 -3.83 -8.22
CA LEU A 59 -37.13 -4.59 -9.24
C LEU A 59 -38.64 -4.46 -9.02
N ARG A 60 -39.41 -4.26 -10.09
CA ARG A 60 -40.87 -4.10 -10.00
C ARG A 60 -41.50 -5.44 -9.62
N ALA A 61 -42.56 -5.40 -8.82
CA ALA A 61 -43.30 -6.58 -8.37
C ALA A 61 -43.68 -7.55 -9.50
N LYS A 62 -44.01 -7.04 -10.69
CA LYS A 62 -44.32 -7.86 -11.87
C LYS A 62 -43.09 -8.63 -12.40
N THR A 63 -41.91 -8.04 -12.33
CA THR A 63 -40.64 -8.67 -12.70
C THR A 63 -40.24 -9.71 -11.66
N LEU A 64 -40.43 -9.42 -10.37
CA LEU A 64 -40.28 -10.39 -9.28
C LEU A 64 -41.23 -11.58 -9.44
N GLN A 65 -42.48 -11.34 -9.85
CA GLN A 65 -43.46 -12.40 -10.11
C GLN A 65 -43.03 -13.25 -11.30
N GLN A 66 -42.61 -12.64 -12.42
CA GLN A 66 -42.12 -13.38 -13.59
C GLN A 66 -40.85 -14.19 -13.30
N ILE A 67 -39.96 -13.70 -12.42
CA ILE A 67 -38.78 -14.46 -11.96
C ILE A 67 -39.22 -15.67 -11.12
N ARG A 68 -40.20 -15.50 -10.21
CA ARG A 68 -40.76 -16.61 -9.43
C ARG A 68 -41.48 -17.64 -10.31
N ASP A 69 -42.28 -17.19 -11.27
CA ASP A 69 -43.00 -18.08 -12.20
C ASP A 69 -42.01 -18.86 -13.11
N ALA A 70 -40.89 -18.24 -13.48
CA ALA A 70 -39.80 -18.88 -14.23
C ALA A 70 -38.98 -19.88 -13.39
N GLN A 71 -38.83 -19.64 -12.09
CA GLN A 71 -38.18 -20.56 -11.15
C GLN A 71 -39.08 -21.76 -10.82
N GLN A 72 -40.39 -21.54 -10.63
CA GLN A 72 -41.38 -22.60 -10.39
C GLN A 72 -41.61 -23.51 -11.61
N SER A 73 -41.47 -22.98 -12.83
CA SER A 73 -41.55 -23.78 -14.06
C SER A 73 -40.29 -24.62 -14.33
N ARG A 74 -39.14 -24.29 -13.71
CA ARG A 74 -37.94 -25.14 -13.71
C ARG A 74 -38.03 -26.27 -12.69
N GLU A 75 -38.48 -25.98 -11.47
CA GLU A 75 -38.68 -27.00 -10.42
C GLU A 75 -39.80 -28.00 -10.77
N GLY A 76 -40.82 -27.57 -11.53
CA GLY A 76 -41.88 -28.45 -12.03
C GLY A 76 -41.48 -29.38 -13.19
N ARG A 77 -40.31 -29.16 -13.80
CA ARG A 77 -39.76 -30.01 -14.88
C ARG A 77 -38.81 -31.08 -14.35
N GLU A 78 -38.21 -30.85 -13.18
CA GLU A 78 -37.34 -31.80 -12.48
C GLU A 78 -38.09 -32.75 -11.52
N ARG A 79 -39.39 -32.54 -11.29
CA ARG A 79 -40.24 -33.38 -10.41
C ARG A 79 -41.29 -34.23 -11.14
N ARG A 80 -41.24 -34.35 -12.47
CA ARG A 80 -42.20 -35.17 -13.26
C ARG A 80 -41.72 -36.57 -13.63
N ASP A 81 -40.51 -36.95 -13.25
CA ASP A 81 -40.03 -38.33 -13.32
C ASP A 81 -39.84 -38.87 -11.89
N GLY A 82 -40.91 -39.43 -11.32
CA GLY A 82 -40.87 -40.14 -10.04
C GLY A 82 -42.16 -40.00 -9.22
N ASP A 83 -43.12 -40.89 -9.48
CA ASP A 83 -43.99 -41.60 -8.51
C ASP A 83 -44.60 -40.80 -7.32
N GLY A 84 -45.89 -40.68 -7.03
CA GLY A 84 -47.07 -41.52 -7.21
C GLY A 84 -48.00 -41.28 -6.00
N SER A 85 -49.32 -41.27 -6.22
CA SER A 85 -50.39 -41.54 -5.23
C SER A 85 -50.94 -40.44 -4.25
N ILE A 86 -52.19 -40.02 -4.55
CA ILE A 86 -53.43 -39.94 -3.71
C ILE A 86 -53.71 -38.74 -2.75
N ASN A 87 -54.83 -38.04 -3.06
CA ASN A 87 -55.91 -37.38 -2.26
C ASN A 87 -55.58 -36.54 -1.00
N ASP A 88 -56.37 -35.58 -0.53
CA ASP A 88 -57.58 -34.82 -0.88
C ASP A 88 -57.76 -33.81 0.30
N GLY A 89 -58.47 -32.69 0.09
CA GLY A 89 -59.33 -32.18 1.15
C GLY A 89 -58.90 -30.96 1.98
N SER A 90 -59.31 -29.79 1.48
CA SER A 90 -60.12 -28.81 2.23
C SER A 90 -59.52 -27.93 3.35
N THR A 91 -59.72 -26.60 3.16
CA THR A 91 -60.14 -25.56 4.12
C THR A 91 -59.53 -25.49 5.54
N ARG A 92 -59.05 -24.29 5.93
CA ARG A 92 -59.79 -23.31 6.79
C ARG A 92 -58.85 -22.25 7.39
N TRP A 93 -59.33 -21.01 7.43
CA TRP A 93 -58.73 -19.87 8.11
C TRP A 93 -58.79 -20.04 9.64
N GLN A 94 -57.66 -19.91 10.33
CA GLN A 94 -57.60 -19.59 11.75
C GLN A 94 -56.44 -18.62 12.06
N GLN A 95 -56.77 -17.60 12.85
CA GLN A 95 -55.85 -16.64 13.48
C GLN A 95 -55.08 -17.31 14.61
N GLU A 96 -53.78 -17.02 14.75
CA GLU A 96 -53.07 -17.11 16.04
C GLU A 96 -51.77 -16.29 16.05
N ARG A 97 -51.25 -16.10 17.27
CA ARG A 97 -50.42 -15.02 17.85
C ARG A 97 -48.92 -14.95 17.44
N PRO A 98 -48.17 -13.88 17.82
CA PRO A 98 -46.84 -13.60 17.28
C PRO A 98 -45.75 -14.50 17.88
N ALA A 99 -44.90 -15.06 17.03
CA ALA A 99 -43.71 -15.83 17.40
C ALA A 99 -42.43 -15.14 16.85
N GLU A 100 -41.51 -14.88 17.78
CA GLU A 100 -40.04 -14.75 17.74
C GLU A 100 -39.29 -14.17 16.51
N PRO A 101 -38.23 -13.37 16.73
CA PRO A 101 -37.39 -12.88 15.63
C PRO A 101 -36.60 -14.03 15.00
N ALA A 102 -36.83 -14.25 13.70
CA ALA A 102 -36.17 -15.26 12.89
C ALA A 102 -34.66 -15.02 12.80
N GLN A 103 -33.91 -16.10 13.03
CA GLN A 103 -32.47 -16.22 12.85
C GLN A 103 -32.04 -15.88 11.41
N GLN A 104 -30.90 -15.21 11.28
CA GLN A 104 -30.27 -14.90 9.99
C GLN A 104 -29.82 -16.19 9.27
N PRO A 105 -29.82 -16.22 7.92
CA PRO A 105 -29.36 -17.38 7.16
C PRO A 105 -27.83 -17.54 7.24
N PRO A 106 -27.28 -18.77 7.17
CA PRO A 106 -25.84 -19.00 7.23
C PRO A 106 -25.14 -18.54 5.94
N LEU A 107 -23.90 -18.05 6.11
CA LEU A 107 -23.02 -17.59 5.04
C LEU A 107 -22.36 -18.76 4.25
N PRO A 108 -21.87 -18.53 3.01
CA PRO A 108 -21.33 -19.57 2.12
C PRO A 108 -19.91 -20.07 2.50
N PRO A 109 -19.46 -21.22 1.97
CA PRO A 109 -18.38 -22.04 2.57
C PRO A 109 -16.92 -21.58 2.34
N HIS A 110 -16.63 -20.39 1.83
CA HIS A 110 -15.25 -19.95 1.51
C HIS A 110 -14.73 -18.78 2.36
N GLN A 111 -15.20 -18.63 3.60
CA GLN A 111 -14.65 -17.66 4.58
C GLN A 111 -14.33 -18.31 5.94
N GLN A 112 -13.71 -19.49 5.93
CA GLN A 112 -13.27 -20.17 7.15
C GLN A 112 -11.84 -20.70 6.97
N GLN A 113 -10.83 -19.86 7.30
CA GLN A 113 -9.43 -20.20 7.65
C GLN A 113 -8.62 -18.87 7.55
N HIS A 114 -7.99 -18.24 8.55
CA HIS A 114 -7.81 -18.46 9.98
C HIS A 114 -8.59 -17.38 10.76
N GLN A 115 -9.67 -17.76 11.42
CA GLN A 115 -10.12 -17.04 12.61
C GLN A 115 -9.74 -17.96 13.75
N SER A 116 -8.80 -17.57 14.59
CA SER A 116 -8.91 -17.99 15.99
C SER A 116 -10.31 -17.55 16.41
N SER A 117 -11.19 -18.52 16.62
CA SER A 117 -12.58 -18.31 17.05
C SER A 117 -12.65 -17.66 18.44
N ASP A 118 -11.53 -17.60 19.13
CA ASP A 118 -11.45 -17.06 20.47
C ASP A 118 -11.10 -15.55 20.44
N PRO A 119 -11.82 -14.73 21.22
CA PRO A 119 -11.42 -13.35 21.44
C PRO A 119 -10.01 -13.29 22.02
N PRO A 120 -9.19 -12.28 21.66
CA PRO A 120 -7.89 -12.12 22.30
C PRO A 120 -8.13 -12.05 23.81
N GLY A 121 -7.42 -12.89 24.57
CA GLY A 121 -7.51 -12.86 26.03
C GLY A 121 -7.21 -11.45 26.55
N VAL A 122 -7.83 -11.07 27.67
CA VAL A 122 -7.59 -9.76 28.29
C VAL A 122 -6.09 -9.56 28.54
N GLU A 123 -5.39 -10.64 28.85
CA GLU A 123 -3.93 -10.74 29.03
C GLU A 123 -3.15 -10.25 27.80
N ALA A 124 -3.61 -10.58 26.58
CA ALA A 124 -2.98 -10.15 25.34
C ALA A 124 -3.10 -8.63 25.08
N LEU A 125 -4.10 -7.98 25.70
CA LEU A 125 -4.32 -6.54 25.60
C LEU A 125 -3.55 -5.75 26.65
N VAL A 126 -3.27 -6.33 27.83
CA VAL A 126 -2.60 -5.64 28.95
C VAL A 126 -1.28 -5.00 28.52
N LEU A 127 -0.41 -5.75 27.84
CA LEU A 127 0.88 -5.24 27.39
C LEU A 127 0.74 -3.98 26.51
N ARG A 128 -0.19 -4.01 25.54
CA ARG A 128 -0.43 -2.92 24.59
C ARG A 128 -1.04 -1.71 25.29
N LEU A 129 -1.93 -1.93 26.25
CA LEU A 129 -2.49 -0.88 27.09
C LEU A 129 -1.41 -0.23 27.98
N CYS A 130 -0.48 -1.01 28.52
CA CYS A 130 0.68 -0.49 29.25
C CYS A 130 1.60 0.36 28.35
N ILE A 131 1.88 -0.08 27.12
CA ILE A 131 2.66 0.70 26.15
C ILE A 131 1.95 2.02 25.83
N TYR A 132 0.64 1.99 25.60
CA TYR A 132 -0.16 3.22 25.43
C TYR A 132 -0.01 4.15 26.63
N ARG A 133 -0.14 3.63 27.87
CA ARG A 133 -0.05 4.41 29.10
C ARG A 133 1.29 5.14 29.23
N LEU A 134 2.38 4.49 28.83
CA LEU A 134 3.74 5.01 28.95
C LEU A 134 4.08 5.99 27.82
N ARG A 135 3.76 5.63 26.56
CA ARG A 135 4.28 6.35 25.37
C ARG A 135 3.26 7.26 24.69
N LEU A 136 1.97 6.94 24.75
CA LEU A 136 0.93 7.60 23.94
C LEU A 136 -0.11 8.37 24.77
N PHE A 137 -0.22 8.12 26.07
CA PHE A 137 -1.08 8.89 26.97
C PHE A 137 -0.79 10.41 26.96
N PRO A 138 0.47 10.88 26.89
CA PRO A 138 0.74 12.32 26.75
C PRO A 138 0.20 12.94 25.45
N VAL A 139 0.02 12.13 24.40
CA VAL A 139 -0.53 12.53 23.09
C VAL A 139 -2.07 12.47 23.12
N TRP A 140 -2.63 11.40 23.68
CA TRP A 140 -4.07 11.15 23.72
C TRP A 140 -4.56 10.91 25.16
N PRO A 141 -4.70 11.93 26.02
CA PRO A 141 -4.98 11.76 27.45
C PRO A 141 -6.47 11.46 27.76
N ILE A 142 -7.03 10.42 27.13
CA ILE A 142 -8.47 10.10 27.14
C ILE A 142 -8.81 8.65 27.55
N VAL A 143 -7.80 7.86 27.94
CA VAL A 143 -8.00 6.49 28.45
C VAL A 143 -7.25 6.31 29.76
N ALA A 144 -8.00 6.04 30.83
CA ALA A 144 -7.46 5.60 32.10
C ALA A 144 -7.23 4.07 32.02
N VAL A 145 -6.00 3.68 31.68
CA VAL A 145 -5.66 2.27 31.41
C VAL A 145 -5.93 1.38 32.62
N GLU A 146 -5.64 1.89 33.80
CA GLU A 146 -5.83 1.22 35.08
C GLU A 146 -7.33 0.93 35.32
N GLU A 147 -8.22 1.87 34.97
CA GLU A 147 -9.67 1.68 35.06
C GLU A 147 -10.20 0.69 34.01
N VAL A 148 -9.68 0.74 32.79
CA VAL A 148 -10.05 -0.17 31.71
C VAL A 148 -9.66 -1.61 32.05
N ILE A 149 -8.42 -1.83 32.50
CA ILE A 149 -7.95 -3.16 32.92
C ILE A 149 -8.78 -3.66 34.09
N ALA A 150 -8.98 -2.82 35.12
CA ALA A 150 -9.78 -3.21 36.27
C ALA A 150 -11.26 -3.48 35.93
N ALA A 151 -11.83 -2.77 34.94
CA ALA A 151 -13.18 -3.04 34.45
C ALA A 151 -13.28 -4.38 33.72
N LEU A 152 -12.32 -4.70 32.84
CA LEU A 152 -12.27 -5.99 32.14
C LEU A 152 -12.02 -7.18 33.08
N GLN A 153 -11.25 -6.97 34.15
CA GLN A 153 -11.06 -7.98 35.20
C GLN A 153 -12.30 -8.19 36.07
N ARG A 154 -13.08 -7.13 36.32
CA ARG A 154 -14.34 -7.22 37.08
C ARG A 154 -15.47 -7.85 36.26
N ASP A 155 -15.56 -7.49 34.99
CA ASP A 155 -16.57 -7.98 34.07
C ASP A 155 -15.95 -8.24 32.70
N ALA A 156 -15.60 -9.50 32.46
CA ALA A 156 -15.06 -9.95 31.18
C ALA A 156 -16.07 -9.84 30.02
N HIS A 157 -17.35 -9.60 30.32
CA HIS A 157 -18.42 -9.45 29.33
C HIS A 157 -18.80 -7.97 29.10
N ASP A 158 -18.07 -6.99 29.66
CA ASP A 158 -18.25 -5.58 29.28
C ASP A 158 -17.72 -5.34 27.85
N VAL A 159 -18.59 -5.62 26.89
CA VAL A 159 -18.33 -5.53 25.46
C VAL A 159 -17.89 -4.12 25.03
N SER A 160 -18.40 -3.08 25.70
CA SER A 160 -18.10 -1.68 25.39
C SER A 160 -16.67 -1.31 25.81
N THR A 161 -16.28 -1.70 27.02
CA THR A 161 -14.92 -1.50 27.53
C THR A 161 -13.91 -2.38 26.78
N PHE A 162 -14.30 -3.60 26.40
CA PHE A 162 -13.45 -4.50 25.61
C PHE A 162 -13.22 -3.95 24.19
N ALA A 163 -14.26 -3.42 23.53
CA ALA A 163 -14.12 -2.75 22.23
C ALA A 163 -13.14 -1.56 22.31
N LEU A 164 -13.21 -0.77 23.38
CA LEU A 164 -12.26 0.32 23.61
C LEU A 164 -10.84 -0.20 23.79
N ALA A 165 -10.63 -1.24 24.60
CA ALA A 165 -9.31 -1.81 24.85
C ALA A 165 -8.65 -2.36 23.57
N VAL A 166 -9.43 -3.05 22.74
CA VAL A 166 -8.98 -3.58 21.44
C VAL A 166 -8.64 -2.44 20.47
N ALA A 167 -9.47 -1.39 20.38
CA ALA A 167 -9.21 -0.25 19.51
C ALA A 167 -7.95 0.54 19.93
N VAL A 168 -7.77 0.78 21.24
CA VAL A 168 -6.56 1.42 21.79
C VAL A 168 -5.32 0.59 21.46
N SER A 169 -5.43 -0.73 21.60
CA SER A 169 -4.34 -1.66 21.32
C SER A 169 -3.96 -1.65 19.83
N ALA A 170 -4.94 -1.71 18.91
CA ALA A 170 -4.71 -1.61 17.48
C ALA A 170 -4.06 -0.27 17.09
N ALA A 171 -4.59 0.84 17.61
CA ALA A 171 -4.06 2.16 17.36
C ALA A 171 -2.63 2.33 17.89
N THR A 172 -2.32 1.78 19.08
CA THR A 172 -0.99 1.83 19.69
C THR A 172 0.04 1.09 18.85
N MET A 173 -0.31 -0.11 18.39
CA MET A 173 0.55 -0.90 17.51
C MET A 173 0.80 -0.22 16.18
N ALA A 174 -0.24 0.33 15.55
CA ALA A 174 -0.11 1.05 14.28
C ALA A 174 0.72 2.34 14.42
N GLN A 175 0.44 3.13 15.47
CA GLN A 175 1.14 4.39 15.76
C GLN A 175 2.64 4.16 15.94
N LEU A 176 3.03 3.15 16.71
CA LEU A 176 4.44 2.87 17.02
C LEU A 176 5.10 1.84 16.06
N LYS A 177 4.36 1.35 15.05
CA LYS A 177 4.77 0.27 14.13
C LYS A 177 5.32 -0.99 14.83
N LEU A 178 4.68 -1.42 15.92
CA LEU A 178 5.16 -2.54 16.75
C LEU A 178 5.17 -3.89 16.01
N ASP A 179 4.34 -4.05 14.95
CA ASP A 179 4.30 -5.26 14.12
C ASP A 179 5.61 -5.53 13.37
N ARG A 180 6.45 -4.50 13.13
CA ARG A 180 7.75 -4.63 12.43
C ARG A 180 8.84 -5.35 13.22
N PHE A 181 8.60 -5.63 14.49
CA PHE A 181 9.61 -6.14 15.43
C PHE A 181 9.33 -7.57 15.89
N ARG A 182 8.36 -8.26 15.26
CA ARG A 182 8.02 -9.66 15.53
C ARG A 182 9.17 -10.63 15.19
N ASP A 183 10.14 -10.21 14.37
CA ASP A 183 11.30 -11.01 13.95
C ASP A 183 12.35 -11.24 15.08
N GLY A 184 12.13 -10.69 16.28
CA GLY A 184 13.06 -10.76 17.41
C GLY A 184 12.76 -11.82 18.49
N GLY A 185 12.00 -12.87 18.20
CA GLY A 185 11.86 -14.06 19.06
C GLY A 185 10.77 -14.03 20.15
N VAL A 186 9.77 -13.13 20.07
CA VAL A 186 8.59 -13.15 20.96
C VAL A 186 7.35 -13.52 20.15
N HIS A 187 6.81 -14.71 20.39
CA HIS A 187 5.56 -15.19 19.79
C HIS A 187 4.37 -14.43 20.39
N ASP A 188 3.97 -13.35 19.74
CA ASP A 188 2.67 -12.72 19.95
C ASP A 188 1.89 -12.79 18.63
N ASP A 189 0.87 -13.65 18.56
CA ASP A 189 0.04 -13.90 17.37
C ASP A 189 -0.86 -12.71 17.01
N CYS A 190 -0.95 -11.70 17.88
CA CYS A 190 -1.91 -10.62 17.76
C CYS A 190 -1.32 -9.41 17.00
N THR A 191 -1.79 -9.20 15.76
CA THR A 191 -1.42 -8.03 14.91
C THR A 191 -2.37 -6.85 15.10
N ALA A 192 -1.94 -5.63 14.75
CA ALA A 192 -2.82 -4.45 14.78
C ALA A 192 -4.08 -4.64 13.90
N ALA A 193 -3.93 -5.29 12.75
CA ALA A 193 -5.03 -5.62 11.84
C ALA A 193 -6.01 -6.65 12.43
N SER A 194 -5.49 -7.66 13.15
CA SER A 194 -6.34 -8.66 13.81
C SER A 194 -7.20 -8.03 14.91
N LEU A 195 -6.63 -7.10 15.68
CA LEU A 195 -7.33 -6.34 16.72
C LEU A 195 -8.39 -5.43 16.09
N GLU A 196 -8.05 -4.72 15.00
CA GLU A 196 -9.02 -3.86 14.32
C GLU A 196 -10.22 -4.65 13.78
N ALA A 197 -9.97 -5.79 13.12
CA ALA A 197 -11.02 -6.67 12.64
C ALA A 197 -11.89 -7.22 13.79
N HIS A 198 -11.27 -7.53 14.93
CA HIS A 198 -11.99 -7.94 16.14
C HIS A 198 -12.87 -6.80 16.69
N CYS A 199 -12.35 -5.57 16.76
CA CYS A 199 -13.10 -4.39 17.17
C CYS A 199 -14.31 -4.15 16.26
N GLN A 200 -14.17 -4.30 14.94
CA GLN A 200 -15.27 -4.16 14.00
C GLN A 200 -16.38 -5.20 14.24
N ARG A 201 -16.03 -6.47 14.49
CA ARG A 201 -16.99 -7.53 14.80
C ARG A 201 -17.78 -7.21 16.08
N ILE A 202 -17.10 -6.78 17.13
CA ILE A 202 -17.75 -6.37 18.38
C ILE A 202 -18.73 -5.23 18.12
N ARG A 203 -18.29 -4.19 17.40
CA ARG A 203 -19.15 -3.04 17.08
C ARG A 203 -20.37 -3.43 16.26
N ALA A 204 -20.25 -4.39 15.34
CA ALA A 204 -21.39 -4.91 14.59
C ALA A 204 -22.40 -5.63 15.50
N SER A 205 -21.92 -6.33 16.54
CA SER A 205 -22.76 -7.04 17.52
C SER A 205 -23.49 -6.11 18.50
N LEU A 206 -22.90 -4.96 18.83
CA LEU A 206 -23.49 -3.96 19.74
C LEU A 206 -24.71 -3.23 19.15
N GLY A 207 -24.93 -3.33 17.83
CA GLY A 207 -25.95 -2.55 17.13
C GLY A 207 -25.69 -1.03 17.22
N GLY A 208 -26.53 -0.22 16.56
CA GLY A 208 -26.44 1.25 16.65
C GLY A 208 -26.89 1.80 18.00
N GLY A 209 -26.22 1.40 19.09
CA GLY A 209 -26.56 1.67 20.48
C GLY A 209 -26.54 3.16 20.86
N THR A 210 -26.95 3.44 22.10
CA THR A 210 -26.94 4.81 22.67
C THR A 210 -25.52 5.36 22.72
N ALA A 211 -25.32 6.58 22.23
CA ALA A 211 -24.01 7.23 22.26
C ALA A 211 -23.44 7.32 23.69
N ASP A 212 -22.30 6.68 23.91
CA ASP A 212 -21.58 6.66 25.17
C ASP A 212 -20.09 7.02 24.97
N LEU A 213 -19.38 7.24 26.08
CA LEU A 213 -17.98 7.68 26.08
C LEU A 213 -17.02 6.60 25.52
N ASN A 214 -17.26 5.31 25.75
CA ASN A 214 -16.45 4.23 25.16
C ASN A 214 -16.65 4.18 23.66
N THR A 215 -17.89 4.19 23.17
CA THR A 215 -18.19 4.16 21.73
C THR A 215 -17.53 5.33 20.99
N LEU A 216 -17.57 6.54 21.57
CA LEU A 216 -16.87 7.72 21.05
C LEU A 216 -15.35 7.49 20.99
N ARG A 217 -14.73 7.08 22.11
CA ARG A 217 -13.28 6.85 22.18
C ARG A 217 -12.83 5.73 21.24
N THR A 218 -13.60 4.67 21.11
CA THR A 218 -13.37 3.58 20.15
C THR A 218 -13.33 4.11 18.72
N SER A 219 -14.29 4.97 18.33
CA SER A 219 -14.26 5.62 17.01
C SER A 219 -13.04 6.53 16.84
N PHE A 220 -12.64 7.26 17.88
CA PHE A 220 -11.39 8.04 17.84
C PHE A 220 -10.15 7.17 17.60
N PHE A 221 -9.98 6.06 18.32
CA PHE A 221 -8.83 5.17 18.13
C PHE A 221 -8.86 4.40 16.81
N LEU A 222 -10.04 4.07 16.27
CA LEU A 222 -10.16 3.54 14.92
C LEU A 222 -9.74 4.58 13.86
N HIS A 223 -10.07 5.86 14.05
CA HIS A 223 -9.51 6.93 13.22
C HIS A 223 -7.99 6.93 13.26
N ILE A 224 -7.38 6.89 14.45
CA ILE A 224 -5.91 6.85 14.59
C ILE A 224 -5.31 5.64 13.88
N TYR A 225 -5.90 4.45 14.02
CA TYR A 225 -5.44 3.25 13.32
C TYR A 225 -5.49 3.45 11.80
N HIS A 226 -6.64 3.87 11.25
CA HIS A 226 -6.81 4.03 9.81
C HIS A 226 -6.02 5.20 9.24
N GLU A 227 -5.77 6.26 10.02
CA GLU A 227 -4.88 7.37 9.65
C GLU A 227 -3.42 6.89 9.52
N ASN A 228 -3.01 5.89 10.30
CA ASN A 228 -1.68 5.26 10.15
C ASN A 228 -1.58 4.35 8.92
N GLN A 229 -2.69 3.75 8.46
CA GLN A 229 -2.70 2.91 7.26
C GLN A 229 -2.74 3.75 5.99
N LEU A 230 -3.68 4.69 5.93
CA LEU A 230 -3.88 5.60 4.80
C LEU A 230 -4.24 7.00 5.34
N PRO A 231 -3.25 7.87 5.56
CA PRO A 231 -3.45 9.23 6.03
C PRO A 231 -4.45 9.99 5.16
N GLY A 232 -5.49 10.58 5.75
CA GLY A 232 -6.55 11.30 5.02
C GLY A 232 -7.50 10.39 4.24
N GLY A 233 -7.40 9.07 4.39
CA GLY A 233 -8.24 8.10 3.69
C GLY A 233 -9.71 8.09 4.14
N PRO A 234 -10.63 7.52 3.34
CA PRO A 234 -12.06 7.56 3.62
C PRO A 234 -12.45 6.87 4.94
N LYS A 235 -11.78 5.78 5.32
CA LYS A 235 -12.03 5.09 6.61
C LYS A 235 -11.59 5.94 7.80
N SER A 236 -10.40 6.54 7.74
CA SER A 236 -9.90 7.46 8.77
C SER A 236 -10.89 8.61 8.98
N LEU A 237 -11.31 9.27 7.90
CA LEU A 237 -12.25 10.39 7.95
C LEU A 237 -13.65 9.97 8.42
N LEU A 238 -14.11 8.78 8.06
CA LEU A 238 -15.38 8.23 8.53
C LEU A 238 -15.39 8.13 10.06
N TYR A 239 -14.36 7.53 10.65
CA TYR A 239 -14.27 7.33 12.09
C TYR A 239 -14.05 8.64 12.87
N LEU A 240 -13.29 9.59 12.30
CA LEU A 240 -13.14 10.91 12.88
C LEU A 240 -14.48 11.66 12.92
N ARG A 241 -15.22 11.63 11.80
CA ARG A 241 -16.57 12.23 11.72
C ARG A 241 -17.56 11.54 12.64
N GLU A 242 -17.48 10.21 12.78
CA GLU A 242 -18.29 9.45 13.72
C GLU A 242 -18.01 9.89 15.17
N ALA A 243 -16.74 9.99 15.58
CA ALA A 243 -16.37 10.44 16.92
C ALA A 243 -16.87 11.88 17.21
N ILE A 244 -16.75 12.78 16.24
CA ILE A 244 -17.28 14.16 16.34
C ILE A 244 -18.82 14.14 16.47
N THR A 245 -19.49 13.31 15.67
CA THR A 245 -20.96 13.18 15.69
C THR A 245 -21.43 12.64 17.03
N LEU A 246 -20.74 11.63 17.58
CA LEU A 246 -21.03 11.08 18.91
C LEU A 246 -20.84 12.14 20.01
N ALA A 247 -19.75 12.92 19.95
CA ALA A 247 -19.52 14.03 20.88
C ALA A 247 -20.64 15.09 20.82
N GLN A 248 -21.15 15.36 19.62
CA GLN A 248 -22.27 16.29 19.41
C GLN A 248 -23.60 15.73 19.92
N ILE A 249 -23.90 14.46 19.65
CA ILE A 249 -25.09 13.76 20.17
C ILE A 249 -25.09 13.78 21.70
N MET A 250 -23.93 13.53 22.32
CA MET A 250 -23.75 13.56 23.77
C MET A 250 -23.70 14.98 24.36
N GLY A 251 -23.73 16.02 23.52
CA GLY A 251 -23.79 17.42 23.94
C GLY A 251 -22.48 18.00 24.46
N LEU A 252 -21.32 17.37 24.24
CA LEU A 252 -20.02 17.82 24.78
C LEU A 252 -19.66 19.25 24.37
N HIS A 253 -20.13 19.71 23.21
CA HIS A 253 -19.95 21.08 22.73
C HIS A 253 -20.75 22.14 23.53
N ARG A 254 -21.68 21.74 24.41
CA ARG A 254 -22.54 22.64 25.18
C ARG A 254 -22.06 22.74 26.62
N ALA A 255 -21.80 23.96 27.10
CA ALA A 255 -21.42 24.21 28.49
C ALA A 255 -22.46 23.71 29.52
N SER A 256 -23.75 23.66 29.14
CA SER A 256 -24.82 23.14 30.00
C SER A 256 -24.72 21.64 30.26
N SER A 257 -24.07 20.85 29.39
CA SER A 257 -23.93 19.39 29.51
C SER A 257 -23.02 18.95 30.66
N TYR A 258 -22.25 19.88 31.23
CA TYR A 258 -21.28 19.62 32.30
C TYR A 258 -21.84 19.89 33.71
N ARG A 259 -23.04 20.46 33.83
CA ARG A 259 -23.65 20.76 35.13
C ARG A 259 -24.01 19.46 35.85
N GLY A 260 -23.49 19.27 37.06
CA GLY A 260 -23.81 18.12 37.92
C GLY A 260 -23.08 16.82 37.56
N LEU A 261 -22.11 16.85 36.65
CA LEU A 261 -21.24 15.70 36.39
C LEU A 261 -20.24 15.49 37.52
N LYS A 262 -19.81 14.23 37.71
CA LYS A 262 -18.68 13.91 38.59
C LYS A 262 -17.40 14.53 38.01
N THR A 263 -16.50 14.99 38.88
CA THR A 263 -15.26 15.67 38.50
C THR A 263 -14.44 14.88 37.47
N GLY A 264 -14.27 13.57 37.63
CA GLY A 264 -13.53 12.75 36.67
C GLY A 264 -14.16 12.67 35.28
N GLU A 265 -15.49 12.62 35.21
CA GLU A 265 -16.23 12.55 33.94
C GLU A 265 -16.25 13.91 33.23
N ASP A 266 -16.40 15.01 33.96
CA ASP A 266 -16.29 16.38 33.45
C ASP A 266 -14.92 16.60 32.78
N ARG A 267 -13.83 16.24 33.47
CA ARG A 267 -12.45 16.33 32.96
C ARG A 267 -12.25 15.51 31.68
N LEU A 268 -12.71 14.26 31.66
CA LEU A 268 -12.58 13.38 30.50
C LEU A 268 -13.34 13.92 29.28
N ARG A 269 -14.58 14.38 29.46
CA ARG A 269 -15.40 14.95 28.37
C ARG A 269 -14.76 16.20 27.76
N ARG A 270 -14.18 17.08 28.58
CA ARG A 270 -13.45 18.27 28.10
C ARG A 270 -12.21 17.88 27.30
N ARG A 271 -11.42 16.92 27.80
CA ARG A 271 -10.22 16.41 27.11
C ARG A 271 -10.58 15.81 25.75
N ILE A 272 -11.62 14.98 25.68
CA ILE A 272 -12.11 14.39 24.44
C ILE A 272 -12.52 15.47 23.44
N LEU A 273 -13.33 16.45 23.86
CA LEU A 273 -13.79 17.52 22.98
C LEU A 273 -12.63 18.32 22.38
N TRP A 274 -11.70 18.75 23.22
CA TRP A 274 -10.56 19.53 22.77
C TRP A 274 -9.54 18.70 21.98
N LEU A 275 -9.45 17.39 22.24
CA LEU A 275 -8.63 16.48 21.43
C LEU A 275 -9.23 16.30 20.03
N LEU A 276 -10.55 16.13 19.92
CA LEU A 276 -11.25 16.10 18.64
C LEU A 276 -11.08 17.43 17.89
N PHE A 277 -11.14 18.57 18.59
CA PHE A 277 -10.94 19.90 18.01
C PHE A 277 -9.56 20.02 17.33
N VAL A 278 -8.47 19.65 18.01
CA VAL A 278 -7.11 19.74 17.45
C VAL A 278 -6.88 18.68 16.38
N THR A 279 -7.40 17.46 16.57
CA THR A 279 -7.22 16.35 15.61
C THR A 279 -7.90 16.66 14.29
N GLU A 280 -9.16 17.11 14.32
CA GLU A 280 -9.89 17.49 13.11
C GLU A 280 -9.17 18.60 12.35
N ARG A 281 -8.75 19.67 13.03
CA ARG A 281 -8.05 20.80 12.40
C ARG A 281 -6.69 20.41 11.85
N GLY A 282 -5.97 19.54 12.55
CA GLY A 282 -4.70 18.98 12.08
C GLY A 282 -4.89 18.20 10.78
N VAL A 283 -5.81 17.24 10.78
CA VAL A 283 -6.15 16.40 9.60
C VAL A 283 -6.69 17.27 8.46
N ALA A 284 -7.56 18.23 8.76
CA ALA A 284 -8.14 19.16 7.80
C ALA A 284 -7.09 20.04 7.12
N ALA A 285 -6.14 20.62 7.87
CA ALA A 285 -5.06 21.40 7.27
C ALA A 285 -4.06 20.54 6.50
N LEU A 286 -3.73 19.35 7.01
CA LEU A 286 -2.75 18.47 6.35
C LEU A 286 -3.26 17.95 5.00
N HIS A 287 -4.54 17.59 4.94
CA HIS A 287 -5.16 16.95 3.77
C HIS A 287 -6.09 17.88 2.98
N LYS A 288 -6.10 19.18 3.31
CA LYS A 288 -6.92 20.22 2.66
C LYS A 288 -8.43 19.90 2.66
N LEU A 289 -8.96 19.53 3.82
CA LEU A 289 -10.37 19.14 3.99
C LEU A 289 -11.14 20.17 4.82
N PRO A 290 -12.44 20.39 4.56
CA PRO A 290 -13.24 21.31 5.36
C PRO A 290 -13.44 20.80 6.79
N VAL A 291 -13.43 21.73 7.76
CA VAL A 291 -13.74 21.44 9.17
C VAL A 291 -15.25 21.33 9.39
N VAL A 292 -15.68 20.43 10.28
CA VAL A 292 -17.08 20.13 10.59
C VAL A 292 -17.44 20.53 12.02
N LEU A 293 -16.52 20.41 12.99
CA LEU A 293 -16.73 20.87 14.36
C LEU A 293 -16.66 22.39 14.43
N ARG A 294 -17.84 23.03 14.34
CA ARG A 294 -17.99 24.48 14.42
C ARG A 294 -17.60 25.02 15.80
N SER A 295 -16.79 26.08 15.82
CA SER A 295 -16.36 26.80 17.03
C SER A 295 -17.38 27.82 17.56
N ALA A 296 -18.63 27.76 17.08
CA ALA A 296 -19.62 28.81 17.33
C ALA A 296 -20.01 28.86 18.82
N GLU A 297 -19.77 30.02 19.44
CA GLU A 297 -20.11 30.40 20.82
C GLU A 297 -19.47 29.54 21.93
N LYS A 298 -18.18 29.80 22.19
CA LYS A 298 -17.36 29.36 23.35
C LYS A 298 -17.54 27.89 23.72
N LEU A 299 -16.75 27.02 23.08
CA LEU A 299 -16.49 25.68 23.60
C LEU A 299 -16.19 25.76 25.12
N PRO A 300 -16.66 24.79 25.92
CA PRO A 300 -16.39 24.75 27.35
C PRO A 300 -14.88 24.90 27.62
N PRO A 301 -14.47 25.69 28.63
CA PRO A 301 -13.06 25.84 28.95
C PRO A 301 -12.44 24.48 29.23
N LEU A 302 -11.18 24.29 28.82
CA LEU A 302 -10.47 23.04 29.06
C LEU A 302 -10.29 22.78 30.58
N ASP A 303 -10.25 23.85 31.38
CA ASP A 303 -10.22 23.78 32.83
C ASP A 303 -11.61 23.57 33.44
N SER A 304 -11.67 22.58 34.33
CA SER A 304 -12.80 22.37 35.23
C SER A 304 -12.85 23.39 36.39
N GLY A 305 -11.73 24.09 36.64
CA GLY A 305 -11.56 25.03 37.76
C GLY A 305 -11.02 24.40 39.04
N ASP A 306 -10.62 23.12 38.98
CA ASP A 306 -10.10 22.33 40.11
C ASP A 306 -8.55 22.36 40.14
N PRO A 307 -7.92 22.70 41.28
CA PRO A 307 -6.45 22.76 41.42
C PRO A 307 -5.72 21.44 41.08
N ASP A 308 -6.36 20.29 41.31
CA ASP A 308 -5.76 18.97 41.05
C ASP A 308 -5.74 18.58 39.56
N ASP A 309 -6.32 19.39 38.68
CA ASP A 309 -6.35 19.14 37.23
C ASP A 309 -5.06 19.61 36.51
N GLU A 310 -4.21 20.39 37.18
CA GLU A 310 -2.99 20.99 36.62
C GLU A 310 -1.75 20.07 36.59
N ALA A 311 -1.86 18.83 37.06
CA ALA A 311 -0.72 17.92 37.14
C ALA A 311 -0.20 17.47 35.75
N HIS A 312 0.92 18.07 35.34
CA HIS A 312 1.91 17.67 34.32
C HIS A 312 1.48 17.53 32.84
N ILE A 313 0.23 17.18 32.51
CA ILE A 313 -0.19 16.91 31.12
C ILE A 313 -1.00 18.06 30.52
N LEU A 314 -1.81 18.71 31.35
CA LEU A 314 -2.76 19.75 30.92
C LEU A 314 -2.08 21.04 30.42
N PRO A 315 -0.97 21.55 31.01
CA PRO A 315 -0.34 22.78 30.55
C PRO A 315 0.17 22.71 29.10
N ALA A 316 0.75 21.57 28.70
CA ALA A 316 1.23 21.38 27.33
C ALA A 316 0.07 21.15 26.35
N PHE A 317 -0.93 20.34 26.73
CA PHE A 317 -2.13 20.14 25.92
C PHE A 317 -2.91 21.45 25.68
N LYS A 318 -3.05 22.32 26.69
CA LYS A 318 -3.60 23.68 26.56
C LYS A 318 -2.85 24.53 25.52
N LYS A 319 -1.52 24.44 25.49
CA LYS A 319 -0.71 25.20 24.52
C LYS A 319 -0.93 24.73 23.10
N LEU A 320 -0.99 23.42 22.88
CA LEU A 320 -1.33 22.85 21.57
C LEU A 320 -2.72 23.31 21.10
N VAL A 321 -3.72 23.20 21.99
CA VAL A 321 -5.07 23.70 21.74
C VAL A 321 -5.06 25.19 21.39
N ASN A 322 -4.29 26.00 22.12
CA ASN A 322 -4.19 27.44 21.87
C ASN A 322 -3.59 27.77 20.49
N LEU A 323 -2.64 26.98 19.98
CA LEU A 323 -2.11 27.16 18.62
C LEU A 323 -3.21 26.99 17.56
N PHE A 324 -3.95 25.88 17.64
CA PHE A 324 -5.08 25.64 16.74
C PHE A 324 -6.21 26.65 16.95
N TRP A 325 -6.43 27.12 18.17
CA TRP A 325 -7.41 28.15 18.49
C TRP A 325 -7.05 29.51 17.87
N ILE A 326 -5.78 29.93 17.93
CA ILE A 326 -5.30 31.15 17.26
C ILE A 326 -5.58 31.08 15.77
N PHE A 327 -5.30 29.93 15.16
CA PHE A 327 -5.52 29.67 13.73
C PHE A 327 -7.01 29.65 13.34
N ASP A 328 -7.84 29.01 14.17
CA ASP A 328 -9.28 28.87 13.97
C ASP A 328 -10.02 30.22 14.14
N GLN A 329 -9.70 31.00 15.18
CA GLN A 329 -10.27 32.34 15.39
C GLN A 329 -9.95 33.31 14.27
N ALA A 330 -8.83 33.09 13.58
CA ALA A 330 -8.43 33.87 12.44
C ALA A 330 -9.23 33.48 11.17
N ARG A 331 -10.04 32.41 11.18
CA ARG A 331 -10.63 31.78 9.97
C ARG A 331 -9.56 31.37 8.95
N ALA A 332 -8.34 31.12 9.41
CA ALA A 332 -7.21 30.80 8.55
C ALA A 332 -7.44 29.53 7.74
N PHE A 333 -8.15 28.53 8.29
CA PHE A 333 -8.47 27.30 7.57
C PHE A 333 -9.34 27.53 6.33
N GLU A 334 -10.23 28.53 6.34
CA GLU A 334 -11.06 28.87 5.18
C GLU A 334 -10.22 29.62 4.12
N VAL A 335 -9.43 30.60 4.56
CA VAL A 335 -8.53 31.38 3.68
C VAL A 335 -7.47 30.49 3.00
N LEU A 336 -6.94 29.51 3.72
CA LEU A 336 -5.94 28.57 3.20
C LEU A 336 -6.53 27.54 2.22
N GLN A 337 -7.82 27.22 2.35
CA GLN A 337 -8.54 26.34 1.42
C GLN A 337 -8.88 27.07 0.13
N ASP A 338 -9.39 28.30 0.22
CA ASP A 338 -9.69 29.13 -0.95
C ASP A 338 -8.43 29.39 -1.80
N ALA A 339 -7.26 29.58 -1.16
CA ALA A 339 -5.98 29.75 -1.84
C ALA A 339 -5.37 28.44 -2.43
N ALA A 340 -6.05 27.30 -2.31
CA ALA A 340 -5.63 26.01 -2.86
C ALA A 340 -6.45 25.57 -4.09
N ASP A 341 -7.65 26.14 -4.30
CA ASP A 341 -8.57 25.79 -5.40
C ASP A 341 -8.30 26.57 -6.71
N ASP A 342 -7.52 27.65 -6.69
CA ASP A 342 -7.13 28.43 -7.89
C ASP A 342 -6.04 27.74 -8.76
N THR A 343 -6.08 26.41 -8.90
CA THR A 343 -5.10 25.62 -9.68
C THR A 343 -5.45 25.40 -11.16
N ASP A 344 -6.54 25.98 -11.67
CA ASP A 344 -6.87 25.95 -13.10
C ASP A 344 -6.56 27.28 -13.80
N GLY A 345 -5.29 27.44 -14.22
CA GLY A 345 -4.86 28.35 -15.28
C GLY A 345 -4.75 29.86 -14.95
N PRO A 346 -3.90 30.62 -15.66
CA PRO A 346 -3.81 32.06 -15.56
C PRO A 346 -4.90 32.73 -16.41
N GLU A 347 -6.17 32.61 -16.03
CA GLU A 347 -7.27 33.39 -16.63
C GLU A 347 -8.19 33.96 -15.56
N VAL A 348 -7.69 34.95 -14.81
CA VAL A 348 -8.57 35.92 -14.14
C VAL A 348 -8.50 37.23 -14.91
N ALA A 349 -9.62 37.60 -15.50
CA ALA A 349 -9.80 38.87 -16.20
C ALA A 349 -9.44 40.07 -15.28
N PRO A 350 -8.72 41.09 -15.77
CA PRO A 350 -8.31 42.22 -14.97
C PRO A 350 -9.50 43.15 -14.73
N GLY A 351 -10.08 43.09 -13.52
CA GLY A 351 -11.08 44.06 -13.09
C GLY A 351 -11.95 43.59 -11.95
N GLY A 352 -11.44 43.59 -10.71
CA GLY A 352 -12.34 43.47 -9.54
C GLY A 352 -11.71 43.19 -8.16
N GLY A 353 -10.47 42.72 -8.05
CA GLY A 353 -9.96 42.10 -6.79
C GLY A 353 -9.04 42.92 -5.87
N GLY A 354 -8.59 44.12 -6.27
CA GLY A 354 -7.44 44.80 -5.64
C GLY A 354 -7.58 45.11 -4.13
N VAL A 355 -8.80 45.28 -3.62
CA VAL A 355 -9.04 45.63 -2.20
C VAL A 355 -9.05 44.38 -1.29
N SER A 356 -9.43 43.21 -1.82
CA SER A 356 -9.50 41.95 -1.05
C SER A 356 -8.12 41.35 -0.78
N ALA A 357 -7.22 41.42 -1.77
CA ALA A 357 -5.87 40.84 -1.67
C ALA A 357 -4.98 41.57 -0.65
N MET A 358 -5.09 42.91 -0.55
CA MET A 358 -4.34 43.69 0.45
C MET A 358 -4.82 43.40 1.87
N ALA A 359 -6.13 43.32 2.09
CA ALA A 359 -6.72 42.98 3.39
C ALA A 359 -6.31 41.56 3.85
N ASN A 360 -6.27 40.60 2.92
CA ASN A 360 -5.80 39.24 3.21
C ASN A 360 -4.31 39.20 3.59
N HIS A 361 -3.47 40.01 2.95
CA HIS A 361 -2.04 40.06 3.24
C HIS A 361 -1.72 40.65 4.64
N GLU A 362 -2.38 41.76 5.02
CA GLU A 362 -2.24 42.33 6.38
C GLU A 362 -2.71 41.35 7.45
N PHE A 363 -3.82 40.65 7.18
CA PHE A 363 -4.37 39.62 8.05
C PHE A 363 -3.39 38.44 8.26
N LEU A 364 -2.82 37.89 7.17
CA LEU A 364 -1.86 36.77 7.26
C LEU A 364 -0.57 37.17 7.99
N THR A 365 -0.10 38.40 7.79
CA THR A 365 1.07 38.95 8.50
C THR A 365 0.81 39.06 10.01
N ALA A 366 -0.38 39.53 10.41
CA ALA A 366 -0.77 39.60 11.81
C ALA A 366 -0.91 38.20 12.44
N LEU A 367 -1.41 37.22 11.69
CA LEU A 367 -1.49 35.83 12.13
C LEU A 367 -0.11 35.20 12.33
N GLN A 368 0.82 35.42 11.39
CA GLN A 368 2.20 34.95 11.48
C GLN A 368 2.87 35.46 12.77
N LYS A 369 2.73 36.76 13.07
CA LYS A 369 3.27 37.37 14.28
C LYS A 369 2.65 36.77 15.55
N ARG A 370 1.33 36.56 15.58
CA ARG A 370 0.64 35.95 16.74
C ARG A 370 1.12 34.51 17.01
N LEU A 371 1.47 33.74 15.99
CA LEU A 371 2.04 32.40 16.16
C LEU A 371 3.48 32.44 16.68
N GLN A 372 4.27 33.43 16.24
CA GLN A 372 5.65 33.64 16.70
C GLN A 372 5.71 34.09 18.17
N ASP A 373 4.82 34.99 18.57
CA ASP A 373 4.74 35.54 19.92
C ASP A 373 4.04 34.60 20.91
N ALA A 374 3.45 33.49 20.43
CA ALA A 374 2.73 32.55 21.28
C ALA A 374 3.70 31.94 22.33
N PRO A 375 3.44 32.12 23.65
CA PRO A 375 4.39 31.72 24.69
C PRO A 375 4.57 30.21 24.73
N LEU A 376 5.82 29.76 24.54
CA LEU A 376 6.20 28.34 24.54
C LEU A 376 6.80 27.88 25.87
N ASP A 377 6.79 28.69 26.94
CA ASP A 377 7.55 28.43 28.18
C ASP A 377 7.17 27.10 28.86
N LEU A 378 7.83 26.01 28.44
CA LEU A 378 7.63 24.63 28.87
C LEU A 378 8.66 24.25 29.96
N GLY A 379 9.28 25.27 30.59
CA GLY A 379 10.57 25.20 31.25
C GLY A 379 10.72 24.28 32.46
N ASN A 380 9.66 23.63 32.98
CA ASN A 380 9.80 22.66 34.09
C ASN A 380 8.65 21.63 34.23
N GLY A 381 7.70 21.54 33.29
CA GLY A 381 6.46 20.76 33.53
C GLY A 381 5.92 19.89 32.40
N GLY A 382 6.47 19.95 31.19
CA GLY A 382 5.97 19.17 30.03
C GLY A 382 6.84 17.95 29.72
N ASN A 383 6.22 16.82 29.40
CA ASN A 383 6.92 15.64 28.85
C ASN A 383 7.52 15.98 27.48
N ASP A 384 8.70 15.45 27.16
CA ASP A 384 9.40 15.63 25.89
C ASP A 384 8.54 15.27 24.67
N VAL A 385 7.66 14.26 24.79
CA VAL A 385 6.65 13.92 23.77
C VAL A 385 5.76 15.13 23.44
N GLN A 386 5.28 15.86 24.45
CA GLN A 386 4.38 16.99 24.24
C GLN A 386 5.14 18.23 23.73
N LYS A 387 6.40 18.41 24.15
CA LYS A 387 7.27 19.46 23.62
C LYS A 387 7.47 19.28 22.12
N ALA A 388 7.75 18.06 21.68
CA ALA A 388 7.94 17.73 20.26
C ALA A 388 6.73 18.13 19.41
N ASP A 389 5.50 17.77 19.83
CA ASP A 389 4.29 18.11 19.07
C ASP A 389 4.05 19.62 18.98
N ILE A 390 4.19 20.33 20.10
CA ILE A 390 3.98 21.77 20.15
C ILE A 390 4.97 22.49 19.22
N PHE A 391 6.26 22.13 19.27
CA PHE A 391 7.28 22.75 18.44
C PHE A 391 7.07 22.43 16.96
N VAL A 392 6.92 21.16 16.58
CA VAL A 392 6.69 20.78 15.18
C VAL A 392 5.41 21.41 14.63
N THR A 393 4.32 21.39 15.39
CA THR A 393 3.03 21.96 14.98
C THR A 393 3.11 23.46 14.78
N ARG A 394 3.75 24.20 15.70
CA ARG A 394 3.91 25.65 15.57
C ARG A 394 4.74 26.01 14.33
N GLN A 395 5.85 25.33 14.08
CA GLN A 395 6.69 25.62 12.91
C GLN A 395 5.97 25.27 11.60
N TRP A 396 5.26 24.14 11.57
CA TRP A 396 4.43 23.77 10.43
C TRP A 396 3.32 24.79 10.13
N MET A 397 2.60 25.26 11.16
CA MET A 397 1.57 26.30 10.98
C MET A 397 2.15 27.61 10.44
N GLN A 398 3.35 27.99 10.87
CA GLN A 398 4.05 29.15 10.32
C GLN A 398 4.41 28.95 8.84
N ILE A 399 4.78 27.74 8.41
CA ILE A 399 5.00 27.43 6.98
C ILE A 399 3.71 27.54 6.16
N LEU A 400 2.57 27.10 6.70
CA LEU A 400 1.28 27.23 6.01
C LEU A 400 0.91 28.70 5.77
N VAL A 401 1.07 29.55 6.79
CA VAL A 401 0.81 30.99 6.68
C VAL A 401 1.82 31.65 5.73
N TRP A 402 3.10 31.28 5.80
CA TRP A 402 4.12 31.76 4.87
C TRP A 402 3.75 31.42 3.41
N ARG A 403 3.39 30.16 3.13
CA ARG A 403 3.00 29.72 1.76
C ARG A 403 1.81 30.52 1.24
N ALA A 404 0.81 30.79 2.07
CA ALA A 404 -0.35 31.58 1.68
C ALA A 404 -0.04 33.06 1.43
N THR A 405 0.85 33.63 2.25
CA THR A 405 1.29 35.02 2.10
C THR A 405 2.17 35.19 0.85
N TRP A 406 3.01 34.19 0.55
CA TRP A 406 3.82 34.15 -0.67
C TRP A 406 2.96 34.12 -1.95
N ARG A 407 1.90 33.31 -1.98
CA ARG A 407 0.98 33.25 -3.12
C ARG A 407 0.25 34.57 -3.37
N THR A 408 -0.20 35.25 -2.30
CA THR A 408 -0.85 36.56 -2.41
C THR A 408 0.11 37.67 -2.87
N MET A 409 1.40 37.53 -2.58
CA MET A 409 2.43 38.46 -3.07
C MET A 409 2.66 38.32 -4.58
N LEU A 410 2.73 37.08 -5.09
CA LEU A 410 2.91 36.82 -6.54
C LEU A 410 1.73 37.31 -7.38
N SER A 411 0.50 37.18 -6.87
CA SER A 411 -0.70 37.65 -7.58
C SER A 411 -0.81 39.18 -7.70
N ASN A 412 -0.13 39.93 -6.82
CA ASN A 412 -0.19 41.40 -6.77
C ASN A 412 1.01 42.09 -7.45
N TRP A 413 1.96 41.35 -8.02
CA TRP A 413 3.20 41.91 -8.59
C TRP A 413 2.98 42.80 -9.84
N SER A 414 1.74 42.88 -10.35
CA SER A 414 1.41 43.70 -11.52
C SER A 414 0.94 45.13 -11.22
N THR A 415 0.85 45.56 -9.95
CA THR A 415 0.54 46.96 -9.62
C THR A 415 1.32 47.45 -8.41
N ASP A 416 2.15 48.46 -8.66
CA ASP A 416 2.80 49.37 -7.73
C ASP A 416 4.25 49.03 -7.32
N GLY A 417 5.16 49.82 -7.88
CA GLY A 417 6.57 49.82 -7.57
C GLY A 417 6.79 50.50 -6.22
N GLY A 418 7.19 49.69 -5.24
CA GLY A 418 7.80 50.19 -4.02
C GLY A 418 6.84 50.36 -2.84
N ARG A 419 6.70 49.29 -2.05
CA ARG A 419 6.70 49.37 -0.59
C ARG A 419 7.14 48.03 0.03
N SER A 420 8.11 48.16 0.92
CA SER A 420 8.86 47.13 1.62
C SER A 420 8.02 46.34 2.65
N GLY A 421 8.29 45.03 2.78
CA GLY A 421 8.66 44.48 4.10
C GLY A 421 7.69 43.59 4.90
N ALA A 422 6.99 42.59 4.35
CA ALA A 422 6.17 41.71 5.21
C ALA A 422 6.44 40.20 5.15
N VAL A 423 6.99 39.64 4.06
CA VAL A 423 7.37 38.23 4.03
C VAL A 423 8.86 38.11 3.81
N SER A 424 9.58 37.70 4.85
CA SER A 424 10.99 37.36 4.71
C SER A 424 11.10 36.22 3.69
N ALA A 425 11.82 36.45 2.59
CA ALA A 425 12.13 35.40 1.62
C ALA A 425 12.82 34.21 2.34
N THR A 426 13.67 34.50 3.32
CA THR A 426 14.34 33.50 4.18
C THR A 426 13.47 32.91 5.31
N GLY A 427 12.17 33.22 5.36
CA GLY A 427 11.26 32.78 6.41
C GLY A 427 11.27 31.26 6.67
N PRO A 428 11.16 30.39 5.64
CA PRO A 428 11.21 28.94 5.82
C PRO A 428 12.53 28.44 6.40
N ILE A 429 13.65 29.09 6.04
CA ILE A 429 14.99 28.75 6.53
C ILE A 429 15.08 29.03 8.04
N GLN A 430 14.61 30.18 8.49
CA GLN A 430 14.60 30.55 9.92
C GLN A 430 13.69 29.63 10.74
N ILE A 431 12.49 29.33 10.22
CA ILE A 431 11.52 28.42 10.83
C ILE A 431 12.12 27.01 10.99
N ALA A 432 12.80 26.52 9.95
CA ALA A 432 13.45 25.21 9.97
C ALA A 432 14.66 25.15 10.92
N GLN A 433 15.44 26.22 11.02
CA GLN A 433 16.54 26.32 12.00
C GLN A 433 16.01 26.26 13.43
N GLU A 434 14.98 27.06 13.75
CA GLU A 434 14.38 27.05 15.09
C GLU A 434 13.81 25.65 15.42
N LEU A 435 13.24 24.95 14.43
CA LEU A 435 12.79 23.57 14.61
C LEU A 435 13.95 22.64 14.98
N LEU A 436 15.05 22.67 14.23
CA LEU A 436 16.20 21.80 14.43
C LEU A 436 16.88 22.06 15.79
N ASP A 437 16.99 23.33 16.19
CA ASP A 437 17.59 23.73 17.47
C ASP A 437 16.77 23.19 18.67
N ARG A 438 15.45 23.14 18.54
CA ARG A 438 14.56 22.63 19.59
C ARG A 438 14.45 21.11 19.59
N ILE A 439 14.35 20.48 18.41
CA ILE A 439 14.19 19.03 18.29
C ILE A 439 15.49 18.29 18.66
N SER A 440 16.66 18.86 18.35
CA SER A 440 17.96 18.25 18.72
C SER A 440 18.16 18.06 20.23
N GLN A 441 17.35 18.73 21.06
CA GLN A 441 17.36 18.60 22.52
C GLN A 441 16.39 17.52 23.03
N LEU A 442 15.62 16.87 22.16
CA LEU A 442 14.60 15.88 22.51
C LEU A 442 15.02 14.47 22.06
N PRO A 443 14.65 13.41 22.79
CA PRO A 443 14.90 12.04 22.36
C PRO A 443 14.07 11.68 21.13
N ASN A 444 14.60 10.86 20.20
CA ASN A 444 13.89 10.41 19.00
C ASN A 444 12.53 9.74 19.32
N ALA A 445 12.47 9.01 20.43
CA ALA A 445 11.26 8.38 20.95
C ALA A 445 10.09 9.37 21.16
N ALA A 446 10.38 10.65 21.42
CA ALA A 446 9.38 11.70 21.57
C ALA A 446 8.75 12.11 20.24
N LEU A 447 9.50 12.08 19.14
CA LEU A 447 9.00 12.32 17.78
C LEU A 447 8.17 11.13 17.28
N GLU A 448 8.67 9.91 17.52
CA GLU A 448 8.04 8.67 17.07
C GLU A 448 6.63 8.46 17.65
N ALA A 449 6.38 8.94 18.87
CA ALA A 449 5.08 8.84 19.53
C ALA A 449 3.93 9.48 18.73
N HIS A 450 4.24 10.46 17.86
CA HIS A 450 3.24 11.18 17.05
C HIS A 450 3.00 10.57 15.69
N GLY A 451 3.67 9.47 15.35
CA GLY A 451 3.33 8.69 14.18
C GLY A 451 3.59 9.44 12.86
N PRO A 452 2.80 9.17 11.81
CA PRO A 452 3.02 9.77 10.49
C PRO A 452 2.77 11.27 10.47
N THR A 453 1.97 11.81 11.39
CA THR A 453 1.61 13.23 11.40
C THR A 453 2.81 14.16 11.56
N ILE A 454 3.81 13.81 12.40
CA ILE A 454 5.06 14.60 12.48
C ILE A 454 5.89 14.45 11.20
N GLU A 455 5.94 13.25 10.61
CA GLU A 455 6.68 13.01 9.37
C GLU A 455 6.17 13.93 8.24
N PHE A 456 4.84 14.04 8.07
CA PHE A 456 4.25 14.97 7.08
C PHE A 456 4.51 16.45 7.42
N LYS A 457 4.39 16.86 8.69
CA LYS A 457 4.67 18.24 9.11
C LYS A 457 6.13 18.63 8.84
N VAL A 458 7.07 17.74 9.16
CA VAL A 458 8.51 17.94 8.90
C VAL A 458 8.80 17.98 7.40
N TYR A 459 8.16 17.11 6.60
CA TYR A 459 8.27 17.15 5.16
C TYR A 459 7.75 18.47 4.56
N GLU A 460 6.61 18.99 5.03
CA GLU A 460 6.07 20.28 4.56
C GLU A 460 7.03 21.44 4.87
N ILE A 461 7.69 21.41 6.04
CA ILE A 461 8.72 22.39 6.42
C ILE A 461 9.93 22.26 5.48
N ALA A 462 10.42 21.03 5.25
CA ALA A 462 11.55 20.78 4.36
C ALA A 462 11.25 21.19 2.91
N SER A 463 10.03 20.90 2.43
CA SER A 463 9.57 21.30 1.10
C SER A 463 9.55 22.82 0.94
N ALA A 464 9.15 23.57 1.97
CA ALA A 464 9.16 25.03 1.92
C ALA A 464 10.59 25.63 1.91
N VAL A 465 11.55 24.98 2.59
CA VAL A 465 12.97 25.36 2.50
C VAL A 465 13.51 25.14 1.09
N ALA A 466 13.12 24.03 0.44
CA ALA A 466 13.47 23.77 -0.95
C ALA A 466 12.86 24.82 -1.91
N ASP A 467 11.56 25.13 -1.76
CA ASP A 467 10.84 26.13 -2.57
C ASP A 467 11.52 27.53 -2.51
N CYS A 468 11.96 27.93 -1.31
CA CYS A 468 12.69 29.17 -1.08
C CYS A 468 14.06 29.19 -1.79
N SER A 469 14.72 28.03 -1.88
CA SER A 469 16.09 27.92 -2.39
C SER A 469 16.15 27.86 -3.92
N THR A 470 15.08 27.42 -4.59
CA THR A 470 14.97 27.38 -6.06
C THR A 470 14.50 28.70 -6.66
N SER A 471 13.82 29.54 -5.87
CA SER A 471 13.30 30.83 -6.32
C SER A 471 14.43 31.85 -6.38
N GLN A 472 15.00 32.09 -7.58
CA GLN A 472 16.02 33.12 -7.84
C GLN A 472 15.47 34.54 -7.62
N PHE A 473 15.34 34.96 -6.36
CA PHE A 473 15.30 36.38 -5.98
C PHE A 473 16.55 36.65 -5.16
N GLY A 474 17.51 37.33 -5.79
CA GLY A 474 18.71 37.79 -5.11
C GLY A 474 18.33 38.74 -3.98
N ASP A 475 18.39 38.26 -2.75
CA ASP A 475 18.63 39.11 -1.62
C ASP A 475 19.99 38.71 -1.02
N ALA A 476 20.93 39.65 -1.09
CA ALA A 476 22.31 39.51 -0.62
C ALA A 476 22.41 39.48 0.92
N SER A 477 21.36 39.01 1.59
CA SER A 477 21.14 39.13 3.03
C SER A 477 21.14 37.79 3.77
N VAL A 478 21.30 36.64 3.09
CA VAL A 478 21.48 35.36 3.78
C VAL A 478 22.81 35.39 4.52
N PRO A 479 22.82 35.37 5.86
CA PRO A 479 24.08 35.39 6.62
C PRO A 479 24.93 34.19 6.20
N LEU A 480 26.22 34.43 5.97
CA LEU A 480 27.24 33.50 5.45
C LEU A 480 27.45 32.18 6.23
N PHE A 481 26.59 31.84 7.20
CA PHE A 481 26.85 30.78 8.19
C PHE A 481 25.89 29.59 8.17
N VAL A 482 24.80 29.58 7.38
CA VAL A 482 23.97 28.36 7.24
C VAL A 482 23.48 28.17 5.81
N ARG A 483 23.89 27.06 5.16
CA ARG A 483 23.46 26.72 3.80
C ARG A 483 22.10 26.00 3.86
N PRO A 484 21.10 26.37 3.02
CA PRO A 484 19.81 25.67 2.98
C PRO A 484 19.91 24.16 2.78
N ARG A 485 20.94 23.70 2.05
CA ARG A 485 21.26 22.29 1.86
C ARG A 485 21.51 21.56 3.19
N ASP A 486 22.24 22.18 4.12
CA ASP A 486 22.57 21.58 5.42
C ASP A 486 21.31 21.37 6.28
N ILE A 487 20.37 22.31 6.20
CA ILE A 487 19.07 22.23 6.86
C ILE A 487 18.25 21.07 6.26
N LEU A 488 18.20 20.97 4.93
CA LEU A 488 17.47 19.93 4.23
C LEU A 488 18.00 18.52 4.56
N VAL A 489 19.33 18.36 4.64
CA VAL A 489 19.97 17.09 5.06
C VAL A 489 19.58 16.73 6.49
N LYS A 490 19.59 17.69 7.43
CA LYS A 490 19.18 17.44 8.82
C LYS A 490 17.71 17.06 8.93
N LEU A 491 16.82 17.74 8.20
CA LEU A 491 15.39 17.39 8.15
C LEU A 491 15.15 16.02 7.49
N GLN A 492 15.91 15.69 6.44
CA GLN A 492 15.90 14.37 5.81
C GLN A 492 16.34 13.29 6.79
N SER A 493 17.37 13.54 7.62
CA SER A 493 17.80 12.61 8.67
C SER A 493 16.71 12.36 9.72
N ILE A 494 15.95 13.39 10.10
CA ILE A 494 14.82 13.23 11.04
C ILE A 494 13.73 12.34 10.41
N LEU A 495 13.42 12.53 9.12
CA LEU A 495 12.46 11.69 8.39
C LEU A 495 12.95 10.25 8.16
N ALA A 496 14.27 10.05 8.03
CA ALA A 496 14.90 8.75 7.82
C ALA A 496 14.91 7.90 9.09
N THR A 497 15.12 8.55 10.24
CA THR A 497 15.26 7.86 11.54
C THR A 497 13.92 7.65 12.25
N SER A 498 12.95 8.55 12.08
CA SER A 498 11.62 8.41 12.69
C SER A 498 10.90 7.14 12.21
N ARG A 499 10.54 6.24 13.15
CA ARG A 499 9.69 5.05 12.91
C ARG A 499 10.19 4.14 11.77
N GLY A 500 11.51 3.99 11.65
CA GLY A 500 12.15 3.17 10.62
C GLY A 500 11.98 3.71 9.20
N GLY A 501 11.89 5.05 9.05
CA GLY A 501 11.92 5.79 7.79
C GLY A 501 10.59 5.82 7.02
N ASN A 502 10.17 7.02 6.62
CA ASN A 502 9.08 7.19 5.65
C ASN A 502 9.65 7.32 4.24
N SER A 503 9.87 6.18 3.57
CA SER A 503 10.50 6.13 2.25
C SER A 503 9.77 6.95 1.18
N GLY A 504 8.44 7.13 1.31
CA GLY A 504 7.66 8.00 0.43
C GLY A 504 8.06 9.48 0.56
N LEU A 505 7.97 10.04 1.77
CA LEU A 505 8.33 11.44 2.03
C LEU A 505 9.82 11.71 1.84
N LEU A 506 10.68 10.74 2.18
CA LEU A 506 12.11 10.80 1.94
C LEU A 506 12.43 10.86 0.45
N ASN A 507 11.80 10.03 -0.38
CA ASN A 507 12.02 10.06 -1.81
C ASN A 507 11.55 11.37 -2.43
N LEU A 508 10.40 11.89 -2.00
CA LEU A 508 9.90 13.19 -2.45
C LEU A 508 10.86 14.32 -2.07
N LEU A 509 11.37 14.33 -0.83
CA LEU A 509 12.34 15.33 -0.38
C LEU A 509 13.69 15.18 -1.09
N THR A 510 14.15 13.96 -1.32
CA THR A 510 15.40 13.67 -2.04
C THR A 510 15.33 14.13 -3.48
N ALA A 511 14.22 13.86 -4.16
CA ALA A 511 13.98 14.36 -5.52
C ALA A 511 13.95 15.90 -5.57
N ARG A 512 13.32 16.54 -4.58
CA ARG A 512 13.31 18.00 -4.43
C ARG A 512 14.71 18.57 -4.20
N ILE A 513 15.53 17.94 -3.36
CA ILE A 513 16.93 18.35 -3.12
C ILE A 513 17.78 18.19 -4.39
N ALA A 514 17.59 17.10 -5.15
CA ALA A 514 18.32 16.87 -6.41
C ALA A 514 18.02 17.95 -7.46
N GLN A 515 16.79 18.48 -7.49
CA GLN A 515 16.41 19.59 -8.38
C GLN A 515 17.08 20.93 -8.02
N MET A 516 17.78 21.02 -6.89
CA MET A 516 18.48 22.24 -6.43
C MET A 516 19.96 22.30 -6.85
N GLU A 517 20.50 21.30 -7.57
CA GLU A 517 21.90 21.33 -8.02
C GLU A 517 22.20 22.48 -9.01
N PRO A 518 23.40 23.08 -8.94
CA PRO A 518 23.63 24.42 -9.45
C PRO A 518 23.65 24.46 -10.97
N GLN A 519 22.90 25.40 -11.55
CA GLN A 519 23.13 25.80 -12.94
C GLN A 519 24.56 26.30 -13.09
N VAL A 520 25.35 25.58 -13.88
CA VAL A 520 26.65 26.03 -14.38
C VAL A 520 26.41 27.30 -15.19
N TYR A 521 26.80 28.46 -14.66
CA TYR A 521 26.80 29.69 -15.43
C TYR A 521 27.85 29.59 -16.54
N PRO A 522 27.53 29.93 -17.80
CA PRO A 522 28.50 29.89 -18.88
C PRO A 522 29.54 30.99 -18.65
N ILE A 523 30.77 30.58 -18.39
CA ILE A 523 31.94 31.45 -18.52
C ILE A 523 32.05 31.80 -20.01
N MET A 524 32.05 33.11 -20.28
CA MET A 524 32.34 33.70 -21.58
C MET A 524 33.52 33.02 -22.26
N GLN A 525 33.30 32.43 -23.44
CA GLN A 525 34.39 32.10 -24.34
C GLN A 525 34.16 32.82 -25.67
N LEU A 526 35.13 33.67 -25.98
CA LEU A 526 35.19 34.54 -27.14
C LEU A 526 35.17 33.75 -28.45
N ASP A 527 34.44 34.36 -29.37
CA ASP A 527 34.18 34.04 -30.76
C ASP A 527 35.45 34.03 -31.63
N LEU A 528 35.69 32.94 -32.37
CA LEU A 528 36.54 32.91 -33.58
C LEU A 528 36.02 31.87 -34.59
N GLY A 529 35.08 32.29 -35.45
CA GLY A 529 35.22 32.22 -36.91
C GLY A 529 34.99 30.88 -37.67
N MET A 530 33.73 30.63 -38.05
CA MET A 530 33.20 30.29 -39.41
C MET A 530 33.77 29.11 -40.26
N PRO A 531 33.04 28.58 -41.29
CA PRO A 531 31.60 28.29 -41.41
C PRO A 531 31.22 26.99 -42.19
N GLN A 532 29.92 26.65 -42.13
CA GLN A 532 29.05 25.96 -43.12
C GLN A 532 29.29 24.49 -43.54
N GLY A 533 28.27 23.66 -43.29
CA GLY A 533 27.52 23.04 -44.38
C GLY A 533 27.22 21.53 -44.31
N GLN A 534 25.91 21.25 -44.32
CA GLN A 534 25.21 20.07 -44.83
C GLN A 534 24.72 18.96 -43.90
N VAL A 535 23.46 18.65 -44.19
CA VAL A 535 22.47 17.77 -43.60
C VAL A 535 22.68 16.33 -44.12
N VAL A 536 22.20 15.35 -43.35
CA VAL A 536 21.34 14.20 -43.77
C VAL A 536 21.83 12.83 -43.27
N GLU A 537 20.86 12.12 -42.67
CA GLU A 537 20.60 10.66 -42.59
C GLU A 537 21.23 9.74 -41.54
N GLU A 538 20.30 9.02 -40.91
CA GLU A 538 20.43 7.76 -40.19
C GLU A 538 21.11 6.69 -41.05
N LEU A 539 21.94 5.84 -40.44
CA LEU A 539 21.72 4.38 -40.33
C LEU A 539 22.97 3.67 -39.75
N ASN A 540 22.67 2.75 -38.84
CA ASN A 540 23.32 1.46 -38.56
C ASN A 540 24.69 1.37 -37.88
N GLU A 541 24.66 0.57 -36.81
CA GLU A 541 25.60 -0.46 -36.37
C GLU A 541 26.90 -0.58 -37.18
N ASP A 542 28.05 -0.35 -36.54
CA ASP A 542 29.06 -1.40 -36.36
C ASP A 542 30.26 -0.94 -35.52
N ASP A 543 30.75 -1.93 -34.79
CA ASP A 543 31.88 -2.05 -33.89
C ASP A 543 33.22 -1.50 -34.44
N GLN A 544 33.93 -0.64 -33.70
CA GLN A 544 35.40 -0.52 -33.73
C GLN A 544 35.96 0.09 -32.43
N GLY A 545 36.61 -0.75 -31.63
CA GLY A 545 37.48 -0.30 -30.55
C GLY A 545 38.75 0.36 -31.06
N TRP A 546 39.17 1.44 -30.39
CA TRP A 546 40.55 1.93 -30.38
C TRP A 546 40.86 2.44 -28.97
N GLY A 547 41.73 1.71 -28.27
CA GLY A 547 42.28 2.14 -26.99
C GLY A 547 43.32 3.23 -27.17
N ILE A 548 43.34 4.20 -26.25
CA ILE A 548 44.52 5.06 -26.00
C ILE A 548 44.64 5.33 -24.49
N SER A 549 45.71 4.75 -23.95
CA SER A 549 46.63 5.20 -22.89
C SER A 549 46.17 6.11 -21.75
N SER A 550 46.32 5.57 -20.53
CA SER A 550 47.07 6.15 -19.40
C SER A 550 47.20 7.66 -19.27
N ALA A 551 46.60 8.21 -18.21
CA ALA A 551 47.28 9.18 -17.34
C ALA A 551 46.60 9.18 -15.97
N SER A 552 47.15 8.34 -15.10
CA SER A 552 47.10 8.47 -13.65
C SER A 552 47.48 9.89 -13.22
N THR A 553 46.64 10.53 -12.41
CA THR A 553 47.13 11.47 -11.40
C THR A 553 46.29 11.30 -10.14
N GLU A 554 46.97 10.77 -9.13
CA GLU A 554 46.54 10.60 -7.75
C GLU A 554 46.14 11.94 -7.14
N PHE A 555 45.08 11.96 -6.35
CA PHE A 555 45.06 12.69 -5.07
C PHE A 555 44.21 11.90 -4.09
N GLU A 556 44.91 11.29 -3.14
CA GLU A 556 44.47 10.54 -1.99
C GLU A 556 43.78 11.40 -0.91
N GLU A 557 42.97 10.70 -0.11
CA GLU A 557 42.75 10.89 1.33
C GLU A 557 42.02 12.14 1.84
N VAL A 558 40.69 11.98 2.07
CA VAL A 558 40.08 12.29 3.37
C VAL A 558 38.99 11.23 3.65
N GLN A 559 39.39 10.11 4.26
CA GLN A 559 38.46 9.11 4.79
C GLN A 559 38.98 8.61 6.13
N GLU A 560 38.67 9.32 7.21
CA GLU A 560 38.72 8.77 8.58
C GLU A 560 38.10 9.76 9.56
N ALA A 561 36.80 9.59 9.85
CA ALA A 561 36.15 9.95 11.13
C ALA A 561 34.62 9.86 10.99
N GLN A 562 34.06 8.66 10.86
CA GLN A 562 32.67 8.39 11.24
C GLN A 562 32.37 6.89 11.31
N ASP A 563 33.30 6.13 11.89
CA ASP A 563 33.07 4.72 12.23
C ASP A 563 33.05 4.60 13.76
N ASN A 564 31.94 5.00 14.36
CA ASN A 564 31.50 4.53 15.68
C ASN A 564 30.09 5.06 16.00
N THR A 565 29.26 4.15 16.53
CA THR A 565 27.91 4.32 17.10
C THR A 565 26.72 4.09 16.16
N LEU A 566 26.19 2.84 16.17
CA LEU A 566 24.88 2.47 16.74
C LEU A 566 24.50 1.07 16.23
N ARG A 567 24.97 0.02 16.91
CA ARG A 567 24.33 -1.30 16.80
C ARG A 567 22.94 -1.18 17.44
N ALA A 568 21.89 -1.36 16.64
CA ALA A 568 20.54 -1.53 17.16
C ALA A 568 20.45 -2.86 17.92
N PRO A 569 19.76 -2.91 19.07
CA PRO A 569 19.57 -4.16 19.81
C PRO A 569 18.72 -5.15 19.00
N SER A 570 19.00 -6.44 19.20
CA SER A 570 18.47 -7.58 18.43
C SER A 570 16.98 -7.90 18.65
N SER A 571 16.27 -7.12 19.46
CA SER A 571 14.80 -7.18 19.57
C SER A 571 14.24 -5.88 20.17
N PRO A 572 13.43 -5.12 19.43
CA PRO A 572 12.83 -3.87 19.93
C PRO A 572 11.83 -4.09 21.06
N TRP A 573 11.30 -5.30 21.24
CA TRP A 573 10.50 -5.69 22.40
C TRP A 573 11.29 -5.58 23.72
N LEU A 574 12.53 -6.06 23.75
CA LEU A 574 13.42 -5.97 24.92
C LEU A 574 13.97 -4.55 25.10
N SER A 575 14.25 -3.84 24.00
CA SER A 575 14.64 -2.43 24.06
C SER A 575 13.51 -1.51 24.54
N LEU A 576 12.24 -1.85 24.29
CA LEU A 576 11.06 -1.10 24.75
C LEU A 576 10.81 -1.28 26.25
N VAL A 577 11.02 -2.47 26.79
CA VAL A 577 10.96 -2.75 28.23
C VAL A 577 12.16 -2.13 28.96
N ALA A 578 13.38 -2.28 28.42
CA ALA A 578 14.59 -1.66 28.97
C ALA A 578 14.58 -0.12 28.89
N ALA A 579 13.96 0.47 27.86
CA ALA A 579 13.75 1.91 27.77
C ALA A 579 12.72 2.41 28.78
N ALA A 580 11.68 1.62 29.08
CA ALA A 580 10.72 1.94 30.14
C ALA A 580 11.39 1.89 31.54
N GLU A 581 12.31 0.94 31.77
CA GLU A 581 13.17 0.91 32.96
C GLU A 581 14.10 2.14 33.01
N LEU A 582 14.70 2.55 31.90
CA LEU A 582 15.57 3.74 31.82
C LEU A 582 14.82 5.07 32.01
N GLU A 583 13.58 5.20 31.52
CA GLU A 583 12.73 6.39 31.76
C GLU A 583 12.23 6.46 33.21
N GLN A 584 11.89 5.31 33.83
CA GLN A 584 11.57 5.25 35.27
C GLN A 584 12.79 5.56 36.14
N LEU A 585 13.98 5.06 35.77
CA LEU A 585 15.23 5.36 36.47
C LEU A 585 15.62 6.85 36.31
N ARG A 586 15.43 7.46 35.14
CA ARG A 586 15.66 8.91 34.94
C ARG A 586 14.65 9.78 35.69
N GLY A 587 13.41 9.34 35.86
CA GLY A 587 12.41 10.01 36.68
C GLY A 587 12.72 9.98 38.18
N ASN A 588 13.37 8.93 38.67
CA ASN A 588 13.73 8.76 40.08
C ASN A 588 15.04 9.44 40.50
N TYR A 589 15.86 9.93 39.56
CA TYR A 589 17.15 10.56 39.88
C TYR A 589 17.14 12.09 40.00
N ASN A 590 15.99 12.76 39.81
CA ASN A 590 15.92 14.23 39.84
C ASN A 590 14.99 14.85 40.89
N ASN A 591 14.48 14.10 41.88
CA ASN A 591 13.85 14.74 43.04
C ASN A 591 13.79 13.83 44.29
N MET A 592 14.85 13.86 45.11
CA MET A 592 14.70 13.60 46.56
C MET A 592 15.85 14.21 47.37
N HIS A 593 15.80 15.54 47.56
CA HIS A 593 16.26 16.11 48.83
C HIS A 593 15.12 15.96 49.84
N LEU A 594 15.27 14.99 50.74
CA LEU A 594 14.46 14.83 51.94
C LEU A 594 14.60 16.05 52.86
N PRO A 595 13.51 16.50 53.48
CA PRO A 595 13.54 16.85 54.89
C PRO A 595 12.66 15.89 55.70
N ARG A 596 13.24 15.38 56.79
CA ARG A 596 12.59 14.58 57.82
C ARG A 596 11.49 15.39 58.53
N SER A 597 10.31 14.80 58.70
CA SER A 597 9.69 14.50 60.02
C SER A 597 8.17 14.30 59.92
N GLY A 598 7.64 13.34 60.68
CA GLY A 598 6.30 13.45 61.28
C GLY A 598 5.13 12.62 60.70
N SER A 599 4.86 11.50 61.37
CA SER A 599 3.52 10.90 61.64
C SER A 599 2.63 10.35 60.51
N SER A 600 2.61 9.01 60.44
CA SER A 600 1.47 8.07 60.34
C SER A 600 0.17 8.51 59.64
N VAL A 601 -0.21 7.82 58.55
CA VAL A 601 -1.56 7.24 58.33
C VAL A 601 -1.51 6.08 57.28
N SER A 602 -1.97 4.89 57.70
CA SER A 602 -2.58 3.75 56.96
C SER A 602 -1.88 3.04 55.78
N SER A 603 -1.51 1.78 56.03
CA SER A 603 -0.80 0.81 55.16
C SER A 603 -1.69 -0.09 54.28
N ALA A 604 -2.57 0.47 53.44
CA ALA A 604 -3.44 -0.35 52.57
C ALA A 604 -3.30 -0.11 51.05
N ALA A 605 -2.44 0.81 50.61
CA ALA A 605 -2.35 1.21 49.20
C ALA A 605 -1.12 0.67 48.43
N THR A 606 -0.26 -0.13 49.07
CA THR A 606 1.06 -0.48 48.49
C THR A 606 1.17 -1.93 47.99
N SER A 607 0.11 -2.73 48.06
CA SER A 607 0.17 -4.18 47.75
C SER A 607 -0.15 -4.55 46.30
N TRP A 608 -0.53 -3.60 45.44
CA TRP A 608 -1.04 -3.89 44.08
C TRP A 608 -0.03 -3.54 42.97
N TYR A 609 1.12 -2.96 43.32
CA TYR A 609 2.13 -2.47 42.37
C TYR A 609 3.06 -3.57 41.82
N ASN A 610 3.08 -4.77 42.41
CA ASN A 610 4.07 -5.82 42.08
C ASN A 610 3.49 -7.06 41.36
N GLN A 611 2.17 -7.19 41.22
CA GLN A 611 1.56 -8.40 40.64
C GLN A 611 1.72 -8.61 39.11
N PRO A 612 1.89 -7.58 38.26
CA PRO A 612 2.04 -7.82 36.81
C PRO A 612 3.39 -8.44 36.40
N LEU A 613 4.42 -8.38 37.27
CA LEU A 613 5.78 -8.83 36.97
C LEU A 613 5.99 -10.33 37.23
N GLU A 614 5.34 -10.89 38.25
CA GLU A 614 5.45 -12.34 38.57
C GLU A 614 4.79 -13.23 37.50
N LEU A 615 3.78 -12.73 36.79
CA LEU A 615 3.09 -13.48 35.72
C LEU A 615 3.95 -13.66 34.46
N LEU A 616 4.87 -12.73 34.20
CA LEU A 616 5.79 -12.75 33.06
C LEU A 616 6.98 -13.70 33.29
N GLU A 617 7.47 -13.84 34.53
CA GLU A 617 8.52 -14.82 34.85
C GLU A 617 8.01 -16.27 34.82
N GLN A 618 6.75 -16.50 35.18
CA GLN A 618 6.17 -17.85 35.21
C GLN A 618 5.88 -18.44 33.82
N LEU A 619 5.67 -17.61 32.79
CA LEU A 619 5.32 -18.07 31.44
C LEU A 619 6.52 -18.42 30.55
N TYR A 620 7.74 -18.01 30.91
CA TYR A 620 8.94 -18.15 30.07
C TYR A 620 10.08 -18.97 30.69
N GLY A 621 9.87 -19.55 31.88
CA GLY A 621 10.95 -20.08 32.72
C GLY A 621 11.40 -21.54 32.52
N ASN A 622 10.80 -22.35 31.63
CA ASN A 622 11.13 -23.79 31.57
C ASN A 622 11.48 -24.27 30.16
N GLY A 623 12.78 -24.43 29.87
CA GLY A 623 13.20 -25.33 28.79
C GLY A 623 14.51 -25.09 28.05
N VAL A 624 15.63 -24.68 28.70
CA VAL A 624 16.96 -24.83 28.07
C VAL A 624 18.03 -25.19 29.10
N ALA A 625 18.32 -26.48 29.24
CA ALA A 625 19.59 -26.98 29.76
C ALA A 625 19.79 -28.46 29.38
N ALA A 626 20.46 -28.73 28.25
CA ALA A 626 21.40 -29.86 28.07
C ALA A 626 21.89 -29.99 26.60
N MET A 627 23.22 -30.18 26.46
CA MET A 627 23.97 -30.70 25.29
C MET A 627 24.07 -29.75 24.07
N GLY A 628 25.21 -29.48 23.44
CA GLY A 628 26.56 -30.04 23.48
C GLY A 628 27.21 -29.66 22.14
N GLN A 629 28.42 -29.11 22.17
CA GLN A 629 29.14 -28.58 21.00
C GLN A 629 29.40 -29.64 19.92
N SER A 630 29.12 -29.32 18.65
CA SER A 630 29.88 -29.84 17.51
C SER A 630 29.77 -28.86 16.33
N ALA A 631 30.92 -28.47 15.79
CA ALA A 631 31.08 -27.54 14.68
C ALA A 631 30.83 -28.23 13.34
N MET A 632 30.03 -27.61 12.46
CA MET A 632 30.07 -27.78 11.01
C MET A 632 29.72 -26.44 10.36
N ASN A 633 30.46 -26.11 9.29
CA ASN A 633 30.43 -24.83 8.59
C ASN A 633 29.11 -24.63 7.83
N ASP A 634 28.43 -23.51 8.08
CA ASP A 634 27.24 -23.10 7.33
C ASP A 634 27.59 -22.04 6.27
N VAL A 635 27.25 -22.38 5.03
CA VAL A 635 27.09 -21.45 3.90
C VAL A 635 25.81 -20.65 4.14
N PRO A 636 25.80 -19.31 3.97
CA PRO A 636 24.60 -18.52 4.26
C PRO A 636 23.45 -18.83 3.27
N PRO A 637 22.19 -18.87 3.72
CA PRO A 637 21.03 -19.02 2.83
C PRO A 637 20.79 -17.73 2.04
N SER A 638 20.50 -17.86 0.73
CA SER A 638 20.27 -16.71 -0.16
C SER A 638 18.85 -16.13 0.00
N PRO A 639 18.67 -14.80 -0.06
CA PRO A 639 17.38 -14.15 0.12
C PRO A 639 16.64 -14.01 -1.21
N ASN A 640 15.71 -14.92 -1.55
CA ASN A 640 14.84 -14.73 -2.72
C ASN A 640 13.37 -15.01 -2.41
N GLY A 641 12.55 -13.97 -2.55
CA GLY A 641 11.18 -13.81 -1.99
C GLY A 641 10.06 -14.67 -2.59
N ILE A 642 10.37 -15.66 -3.45
CA ILE A 642 9.40 -16.68 -3.86
C ILE A 642 9.71 -18.04 -3.20
N GLY A 643 11.00 -18.30 -2.87
CA GLY A 643 11.41 -19.56 -2.25
C GLY A 643 10.86 -19.74 -0.83
N GLU A 644 10.76 -18.65 -0.06
CA GLU A 644 10.24 -18.70 1.31
C GLU A 644 8.71 -18.80 1.40
N ILE A 645 7.98 -18.39 0.36
CA ILE A 645 6.51 -18.46 0.35
C ILE A 645 6.02 -19.92 0.18
N LEU A 646 6.89 -20.85 -0.23
CA LEU A 646 6.50 -22.25 -0.53
C LEU A 646 7.44 -23.33 0.05
N ALA A 647 8.39 -22.97 0.92
CA ALA A 647 9.29 -23.92 1.58
C ALA A 647 8.97 -24.07 3.08
N ALA A 648 7.90 -24.80 3.41
CA ALA A 648 7.66 -25.32 4.76
C ALA A 648 7.70 -26.85 4.73
N GLY A 649 8.81 -27.43 5.20
CA GLY A 649 8.94 -28.87 5.41
C GLY A 649 10.38 -29.36 5.29
N GLN A 650 11.08 -29.46 6.42
CA GLN A 650 12.29 -30.27 6.52
C GLN A 650 11.90 -31.76 6.63
N GLU A 651 12.02 -32.49 5.53
CA GLU A 651 12.22 -33.95 5.34
C GLU A 651 12.37 -34.18 3.79
N PRO A 652 12.95 -35.28 3.26
CA PRO A 652 13.75 -35.32 2.01
C PRO A 652 13.02 -35.21 0.66
N TRP A 653 11.81 -34.64 0.62
CA TRP A 653 10.94 -34.60 -0.58
C TRP A 653 10.60 -33.18 -1.07
N THR A 654 11.26 -32.13 -0.55
CA THR A 654 11.05 -30.71 -0.95
C THR A 654 11.70 -30.36 -2.30
N PHE A 655 11.32 -31.06 -3.37
CA PHE A 655 11.76 -30.75 -4.75
C PHE A 655 10.79 -29.81 -5.51
N GLY A 656 9.69 -29.38 -4.88
CA GLY A 656 8.48 -29.07 -5.62
C GLY A 656 8.43 -27.77 -6.43
N LEU A 657 9.27 -26.77 -6.12
CA LEU A 657 9.25 -25.48 -6.84
C LEU A 657 10.40 -25.28 -7.82
N ALA A 658 11.50 -26.03 -7.69
CA ALA A 658 12.72 -25.79 -8.45
C ALA A 658 12.54 -26.05 -9.96
N LEU A 659 11.71 -27.04 -10.32
CA LEU A 659 11.34 -27.33 -11.70
C LEU A 659 9.84 -27.13 -11.92
N GLY A 660 9.51 -26.52 -13.06
CA GLY A 660 8.14 -26.36 -13.55
C GLY A 660 7.88 -27.16 -14.82
N LEU A 661 6.60 -27.37 -15.14
CA LEU A 661 6.17 -27.96 -16.40
C LEU A 661 5.34 -26.97 -17.22
N GLY A 662 5.85 -26.59 -18.40
CA GLY A 662 5.20 -25.67 -19.32
C GLY A 662 4.49 -26.38 -20.48
N GLY A 663 3.31 -25.88 -20.88
CA GLY A 663 2.49 -26.46 -21.97
C GLY A 663 2.84 -26.02 -23.40
N TRP A 664 3.75 -25.05 -23.59
CA TRP A 664 4.03 -24.47 -24.90
C TRP A 664 4.51 -25.53 -25.92
N LEU A 665 3.93 -25.48 -27.13
CA LEU A 665 4.15 -26.39 -28.27
C LEU A 665 3.79 -27.87 -28.04
N THR A 666 3.51 -28.30 -26.81
CA THR A 666 3.28 -29.70 -26.46
C THR A 666 1.78 -29.95 -26.23
N PHE A 667 1.23 -29.39 -25.17
CA PHE A 667 -0.15 -29.66 -24.74
C PHE A 667 -1.16 -28.89 -25.60
N GLY A 668 -2.27 -29.56 -25.95
CA GLY A 668 -3.29 -29.03 -26.86
C GLY A 668 -2.85 -28.94 -28.33
N GLY A 669 -1.66 -29.43 -28.67
CA GLY A 669 -1.06 -29.36 -30.02
C GLY A 669 -0.35 -30.66 -30.41
N GLN A 670 0.97 -30.74 -30.18
CA GLN A 670 1.81 -31.87 -30.63
C GLN A 670 1.48 -33.19 -29.94
N VAL A 671 0.94 -33.17 -28.72
CA VAL A 671 0.53 -34.39 -27.99
C VAL A 671 -0.95 -34.36 -27.63
N GLY A 672 -1.58 -35.53 -27.64
CA GLY A 672 -3.00 -35.69 -27.28
C GLY A 672 -3.25 -35.55 -25.78
N ASN A 673 -4.52 -35.41 -25.40
CA ASN A 673 -4.94 -35.22 -24.01
C ASN A 673 -4.45 -36.32 -23.06
N GLU A 674 -4.38 -37.57 -23.50
CA GLU A 674 -3.87 -38.68 -22.68
C GLU A 674 -2.39 -38.51 -22.32
N THR A 675 -1.57 -38.05 -23.26
CA THR A 675 -0.15 -37.75 -23.00
C THR A 675 0.00 -36.53 -22.10
N THR A 676 -0.83 -35.50 -22.26
CA THR A 676 -0.86 -34.36 -21.33
C THR A 676 -1.14 -34.81 -19.90
N ILE A 677 -2.16 -35.65 -19.70
CA ILE A 677 -2.50 -36.23 -18.39
C ILE A 677 -1.33 -37.04 -17.85
N ALA A 678 -0.72 -37.90 -18.66
CA ALA A 678 0.40 -38.73 -18.23
C ALA A 678 1.62 -37.90 -17.82
N CYS A 679 1.95 -36.86 -18.60
CA CYS A 679 3.05 -35.94 -18.28
C CYS A 679 2.78 -35.16 -16.99
N MET A 680 1.60 -34.56 -16.86
CA MET A 680 1.24 -33.82 -15.64
C MET A 680 1.24 -34.73 -14.42
N LYS A 681 0.67 -35.93 -14.54
CA LYS A 681 0.72 -36.96 -13.50
C LYS A 681 2.15 -37.28 -13.07
N GLN A 682 3.04 -37.55 -14.02
CA GLN A 682 4.43 -37.88 -13.74
C GLN A 682 5.18 -36.70 -13.09
N ALA A 683 4.91 -35.46 -13.52
CA ALA A 683 5.48 -34.27 -12.90
C ALA A 683 5.07 -34.16 -11.43
N TYR A 684 3.78 -34.28 -11.14
CA TYR A 684 3.27 -34.23 -9.78
C TYR A 684 3.80 -35.37 -8.90
N GLU A 685 3.90 -36.59 -9.43
CA GLU A 685 4.53 -37.73 -8.73
C GLU A 685 6.02 -37.51 -8.46
N CYS A 686 6.71 -36.75 -9.30
CA CYS A 686 8.09 -36.30 -9.07
C CYS A 686 8.19 -35.10 -8.11
N GLY A 687 7.07 -34.61 -7.57
CA GLY A 687 6.99 -33.48 -6.65
C GLY A 687 6.76 -32.11 -7.31
N ILE A 688 6.76 -32.02 -8.64
CA ILE A 688 6.54 -30.74 -9.35
C ILE A 688 5.09 -30.29 -9.14
N ASN A 689 4.91 -29.09 -8.59
CA ASN A 689 3.59 -28.49 -8.39
C ASN A 689 3.34 -27.25 -9.27
N PHE A 690 4.35 -26.75 -9.98
CA PHE A 690 4.27 -25.54 -10.81
C PHE A 690 3.98 -25.88 -12.29
N PHE A 691 2.81 -25.46 -12.77
CA PHE A 691 2.33 -25.74 -14.12
C PHE A 691 1.98 -24.46 -14.87
N ASP A 692 2.62 -24.24 -16.01
CA ASP A 692 2.55 -22.99 -16.76
C ASP A 692 1.92 -23.17 -18.15
N THR A 693 0.97 -22.29 -18.48
CA THR A 693 0.29 -22.25 -19.79
C THR A 693 0.11 -20.80 -20.26
N ALA A 694 -0.54 -20.56 -21.39
CA ALA A 694 -0.91 -19.22 -21.85
C ALA A 694 -2.13 -19.28 -22.75
N GLU A 695 -2.86 -18.16 -22.85
CA GLU A 695 -4.04 -18.10 -23.72
C GLU A 695 -3.69 -18.44 -25.17
N SER A 696 -2.51 -18.05 -25.65
CA SER A 696 -2.10 -18.22 -27.04
C SER A 696 -1.66 -19.63 -27.39
N TYR A 697 -1.32 -20.46 -26.40
CA TYR A 697 -0.73 -21.78 -26.63
C TYR A 697 -1.74 -22.72 -27.29
N ALA A 698 -1.40 -23.16 -28.51
CA ALA A 698 -2.27 -23.95 -29.38
C ALA A 698 -3.67 -23.33 -29.54
N GLY A 699 -3.77 -22.00 -29.59
CA GLY A 699 -5.06 -21.31 -29.71
C GLY A 699 -5.99 -21.54 -28.51
N GLY A 700 -5.44 -21.68 -27.30
CA GLY A 700 -6.17 -21.94 -26.07
C GLY A 700 -6.36 -23.43 -25.75
N GLN A 701 -5.98 -24.35 -26.65
CA GLN A 701 -6.12 -25.79 -26.38
C GLN A 701 -5.22 -26.28 -25.25
N SER A 702 -4.06 -25.66 -25.02
CA SER A 702 -3.19 -26.01 -23.89
C SER A 702 -3.92 -25.84 -22.55
N GLU A 703 -4.65 -24.74 -22.38
CA GLU A 703 -5.46 -24.47 -21.18
C GLU A 703 -6.56 -25.52 -20.99
N ILE A 704 -7.23 -25.91 -22.08
CA ILE A 704 -8.27 -26.95 -22.05
C ILE A 704 -7.67 -28.30 -21.64
N SER A 705 -6.58 -28.73 -22.27
CA SER A 705 -5.94 -30.02 -21.97
C SER A 705 -5.42 -30.08 -20.53
N MET A 706 -4.81 -28.99 -20.03
CA MET A 706 -4.30 -28.94 -18.66
C MET A 706 -5.43 -28.87 -17.63
N GLY A 707 -6.49 -28.10 -17.89
CA GLY A 707 -7.70 -28.07 -17.05
C GLY A 707 -8.38 -29.44 -16.95
N GLN A 708 -8.52 -30.13 -18.09
CA GLN A 708 -9.01 -31.51 -18.13
C GLN A 708 -8.11 -32.45 -17.32
N ALA A 709 -6.78 -32.32 -17.42
CA ALA A 709 -5.86 -33.15 -16.67
C ALA A 709 -6.00 -32.94 -15.15
N ILE A 710 -6.08 -31.69 -14.68
CA ILE A 710 -6.31 -31.37 -13.26
C ILE A 710 -7.60 -32.02 -12.76
N LYS A 711 -8.68 -31.87 -13.54
CA LYS A 711 -10.00 -32.43 -13.21
C LYS A 711 -10.01 -33.96 -13.20
N THR A 712 -9.37 -34.59 -14.19
CA THR A 712 -9.30 -36.05 -14.33
C THR A 712 -8.45 -36.67 -13.22
N LEU A 713 -7.35 -36.01 -12.84
CA LEU A 713 -6.45 -36.49 -11.78
C LEU A 713 -7.00 -36.21 -10.38
N GLY A 714 -7.99 -35.32 -10.26
CA GLY A 714 -8.68 -35.04 -8.99
C GLY A 714 -7.75 -34.39 -7.95
N TRP A 715 -6.75 -33.63 -8.40
CA TRP A 715 -5.82 -32.94 -7.50
C TRP A 715 -6.51 -31.85 -6.70
N ASN A 716 -6.10 -31.68 -5.45
CA ASN A 716 -6.57 -30.53 -4.67
C ASN A 716 -5.97 -29.26 -5.27
N ARG A 717 -6.81 -28.25 -5.47
CA ARG A 717 -6.39 -26.98 -6.04
C ARG A 717 -5.32 -26.26 -5.20
N SER A 718 -5.33 -26.48 -3.88
CA SER A 718 -4.36 -25.95 -2.93
C SER A 718 -2.94 -26.51 -3.07
N ASP A 719 -2.80 -27.67 -3.72
CA ASP A 719 -1.54 -28.41 -3.77
C ASP A 719 -0.72 -28.09 -5.03
N ILE A 720 -1.30 -27.30 -5.95
CA ILE A 720 -0.72 -26.97 -7.26
C ILE A 720 -0.69 -25.46 -7.49
N VAL A 721 0.34 -25.01 -8.21
CA VAL A 721 0.52 -23.63 -8.66
C VAL A 721 0.31 -23.59 -10.17
N ILE A 722 -0.78 -22.96 -10.60
CA ILE A 722 -1.17 -22.81 -12.01
C ILE A 722 -0.92 -21.38 -12.45
N THR A 723 -0.21 -21.21 -13.57
CA THR A 723 0.03 -19.91 -14.18
C THR A 723 -0.49 -19.84 -15.61
N THR A 724 -1.05 -18.69 -15.99
CA THR A 724 -1.38 -18.37 -17.39
C THR A 724 -0.85 -17.01 -17.78
N LYS A 725 -0.83 -16.69 -19.08
CA LYS A 725 -0.26 -15.45 -19.63
C LYS A 725 -1.19 -14.85 -20.66
N LEU A 726 -1.26 -13.52 -20.65
CA LEU A 726 -2.13 -12.73 -21.51
C LEU A 726 -1.29 -11.80 -22.38
N ASN A 727 -1.56 -11.82 -23.69
CA ASN A 727 -1.17 -10.80 -24.67
C ASN A 727 -1.83 -11.10 -26.02
N TRP A 728 -1.81 -12.37 -26.49
CA TRP A 728 -2.36 -12.77 -27.79
C TRP A 728 -3.59 -13.65 -27.65
N GLY A 729 -4.77 -13.04 -27.54
CA GLY A 729 -6.05 -13.73 -27.41
C GLY A 729 -6.88 -13.77 -28.69
N LEU A 730 -6.25 -13.81 -29.86
CA LEU A 730 -6.96 -13.70 -31.15
C LEU A 730 -8.07 -14.74 -31.37
N HIS A 731 -8.02 -15.89 -30.69
CA HIS A 731 -9.08 -16.91 -30.74
C HIS A 731 -10.30 -16.57 -29.88
N ASN A 732 -10.22 -15.56 -29.00
CA ASN A 732 -11.31 -15.11 -28.15
C ASN A 732 -12.31 -14.23 -28.94
N GLY A 733 -11.96 -13.73 -30.13
CA GLY A 733 -12.88 -12.95 -30.98
C GLY A 733 -12.24 -12.34 -32.23
N GLU A 734 -13.09 -11.83 -33.12
CA GLU A 734 -12.69 -11.34 -34.46
C GLU A 734 -11.98 -9.97 -34.44
N ASN A 735 -12.18 -9.18 -33.39
CA ASN A 735 -11.56 -7.85 -33.28
C ASN A 735 -10.14 -7.98 -32.70
N LEU A 736 -9.14 -7.94 -33.57
CA LEU A 736 -7.74 -8.13 -33.20
C LEU A 736 -7.23 -7.07 -32.20
N VAL A 737 -7.66 -5.81 -32.32
CA VAL A 737 -7.21 -4.70 -31.47
C VAL A 737 -7.63 -4.91 -30.00
N ASN A 738 -8.82 -5.46 -29.80
CA ASN A 738 -9.38 -5.68 -28.47
C ASN A 738 -8.98 -7.03 -27.84
N ASN A 739 -8.45 -7.94 -28.64
CA ASN A 739 -8.03 -9.28 -28.23
C ASN A 739 -6.49 -9.43 -28.25
N HIS A 740 -5.79 -8.30 -28.19
CA HIS A 740 -4.33 -8.22 -28.21
C HIS A 740 -3.82 -7.16 -27.23
N GLY A 741 -2.61 -7.35 -26.70
CA GLY A 741 -1.93 -6.39 -25.82
C GLY A 741 -2.28 -6.54 -24.35
N LEU A 742 -2.11 -5.46 -23.58
CA LEU A 742 -2.30 -5.41 -22.12
C LEU A 742 -3.29 -4.33 -21.69
N SER A 743 -4.18 -3.91 -22.60
CA SER A 743 -5.30 -3.05 -22.24
C SER A 743 -6.13 -3.69 -21.13
N ARG A 744 -6.77 -2.86 -20.29
CA ARG A 744 -7.66 -3.32 -19.23
C ARG A 744 -8.76 -4.23 -19.76
N LYS A 745 -9.25 -3.94 -20.97
CA LYS A 745 -10.25 -4.76 -21.66
C LYS A 745 -9.72 -6.18 -21.91
N HIS A 746 -8.55 -6.30 -22.53
CA HIS A 746 -7.97 -7.61 -22.85
C HIS A 746 -7.56 -8.39 -21.60
N ILE A 747 -6.96 -7.74 -20.60
CA ILE A 747 -6.59 -8.43 -19.34
C ILE A 747 -7.82 -9.05 -18.66
N ILE A 748 -8.92 -8.32 -18.56
CA ILE A 748 -10.15 -8.81 -17.93
C ILE A 748 -10.82 -9.90 -18.78
N GLU A 749 -11.00 -9.66 -20.08
CA GLU A 749 -11.72 -10.60 -20.96
C GLU A 749 -10.88 -11.86 -21.26
N GLY A 750 -9.59 -11.69 -21.51
CA GLY A 750 -8.63 -12.77 -21.75
C GLY A 750 -8.44 -13.67 -20.53
N LEU A 751 -8.30 -13.11 -19.31
CA LEU A 751 -8.19 -13.94 -18.10
C LEU A 751 -9.48 -14.73 -17.87
N ARG A 752 -10.64 -14.09 -18.01
CA ARG A 752 -11.93 -14.77 -17.87
C ARG A 752 -12.08 -15.93 -18.85
N ALA A 753 -11.66 -15.75 -20.10
CA ALA A 753 -11.68 -16.80 -21.11
C ALA A 753 -10.70 -17.92 -20.78
N SER A 754 -9.52 -17.59 -20.27
CA SER A 754 -8.49 -18.54 -19.83
C SER A 754 -8.98 -19.41 -18.67
N LEU A 755 -9.58 -18.81 -17.64
CA LEU A 755 -10.20 -19.52 -16.52
C LEU A 755 -11.32 -20.47 -16.98
N ALA A 756 -12.15 -20.02 -17.92
CA ALA A 756 -13.20 -20.88 -18.49
C ALA A 756 -12.63 -22.08 -19.26
N ARG A 757 -11.51 -21.91 -19.98
CA ARG A 757 -10.82 -23.03 -20.65
C ARG A 757 -10.14 -23.97 -19.67
N LEU A 758 -9.53 -23.43 -18.62
CA LEU A 758 -8.90 -24.21 -17.54
C LEU A 758 -9.92 -24.93 -16.65
N ASP A 759 -11.21 -24.56 -16.69
CA ASP A 759 -12.23 -25.02 -15.74
C ASP A 759 -11.81 -24.72 -14.28
N LEU A 760 -11.23 -23.54 -14.05
CA LEU A 760 -10.74 -23.06 -12.74
C LEU A 760 -11.36 -21.72 -12.37
N GLU A 761 -11.48 -21.47 -11.07
CA GLU A 761 -11.98 -20.19 -10.55
C GLU A 761 -10.89 -19.11 -10.51
N TYR A 762 -9.63 -19.51 -10.29
CA TYR A 762 -8.48 -18.63 -10.25
C TYR A 762 -7.19 -19.33 -10.70
N VAL A 763 -6.22 -18.53 -11.16
CA VAL A 763 -4.82 -18.92 -11.33
C VAL A 763 -3.97 -18.35 -10.20
N ASP A 764 -2.85 -18.99 -9.87
CA ASP A 764 -1.97 -18.47 -8.82
C ASP A 764 -1.22 -17.22 -9.32
N ILE A 765 -0.73 -17.26 -10.57
CA ILE A 765 -0.05 -16.13 -11.19
C ILE A 765 -0.58 -15.91 -12.60
N VAL A 766 -1.01 -14.69 -12.90
CA VAL A 766 -1.29 -14.25 -14.27
C VAL A 766 -0.15 -13.36 -14.78
N TYR A 767 0.43 -13.71 -15.92
CA TYR A 767 1.53 -12.96 -16.51
C TYR A 767 1.08 -12.01 -17.61
N ALA A 768 1.69 -10.83 -17.65
CA ALA A 768 1.82 -10.06 -18.87
C ALA A 768 2.81 -10.77 -19.82
N HIS A 769 2.30 -11.47 -20.85
CA HIS A 769 3.11 -12.38 -21.65
C HIS A 769 4.24 -11.67 -22.42
N ARG A 770 4.05 -10.41 -22.80
CA ARG A 770 5.06 -9.50 -23.41
C ARG A 770 4.73 -8.07 -23.03
N PRO A 771 5.70 -7.13 -23.04
CA PRO A 771 5.39 -5.72 -22.85
C PRO A 771 4.45 -5.22 -23.96
N ASP A 772 3.56 -4.31 -23.60
CA ASP A 772 2.68 -3.62 -24.53
C ASP A 772 2.91 -2.11 -24.43
N ARG A 773 3.66 -1.57 -25.39
CA ARG A 773 4.04 -0.15 -25.43
C ARG A 773 2.94 0.74 -26.01
N LEU A 774 1.81 0.16 -26.41
CA LEU A 774 0.62 0.90 -26.84
C LEU A 774 -0.37 1.13 -25.67
N THR A 775 -0.22 0.38 -24.58
CA THR A 775 -1.03 0.55 -23.37
C THR A 775 -0.20 1.25 -22.28
N PRO A 776 -0.69 2.35 -21.67
CA PRO A 776 0.00 2.99 -20.56
C PRO A 776 0.25 2.01 -19.39
N MET A 777 1.43 2.10 -18.77
CA MET A 777 1.80 1.22 -17.64
C MET A 777 0.78 1.26 -16.50
N GLU A 778 0.27 2.44 -16.17
CA GLU A 778 -0.79 2.64 -15.17
C GLU A 778 -2.05 1.83 -15.48
N GLU A 779 -2.48 1.76 -16.74
CA GLU A 779 -3.66 0.98 -17.11
C GLU A 779 -3.40 -0.52 -16.89
N THR A 780 -2.25 -1.01 -17.34
CA THR A 780 -1.82 -2.41 -17.18
C THR A 780 -1.78 -2.81 -15.69
N VAL A 781 -1.09 -2.02 -14.86
CA VAL A 781 -0.99 -2.28 -13.41
C VAL A 781 -2.36 -2.27 -12.74
N ARG A 782 -3.23 -1.29 -13.05
CA ARG A 782 -4.60 -1.22 -12.53
C ARG A 782 -5.47 -2.39 -12.99
N ALA A 783 -5.24 -2.91 -14.19
CA ALA A 783 -6.00 -4.03 -14.73
C ALA A 783 -5.63 -5.35 -14.04
N PHE A 784 -4.34 -5.63 -13.85
CA PHE A 784 -3.88 -6.79 -13.09
C PHE A 784 -4.35 -6.74 -11.63
N ASN A 785 -4.25 -5.58 -10.99
CA ASN A 785 -4.79 -5.40 -9.64
C ASN A 785 -6.30 -5.58 -9.56
N HIS A 786 -7.05 -5.19 -10.61
CA HIS A 786 -8.49 -5.42 -10.64
C HIS A 786 -8.84 -6.92 -10.69
N VAL A 787 -8.11 -7.71 -11.47
CA VAL A 787 -8.38 -9.16 -11.54
C VAL A 787 -7.96 -9.91 -10.27
N ILE A 788 -7.02 -9.34 -9.50
CA ILE A 788 -6.64 -9.85 -8.17
C ILE A 788 -7.66 -9.39 -7.12
N GLU A 789 -7.68 -8.11 -6.77
CA GLU A 789 -8.37 -7.58 -5.59
C GLU A 789 -9.90 -7.57 -5.72
N ILE A 790 -10.40 -7.29 -6.93
CA ILE A 790 -11.85 -7.10 -7.14
C ILE A 790 -12.52 -8.37 -7.65
N LYS A 791 -11.80 -9.19 -8.42
CA LYS A 791 -12.35 -10.40 -9.03
C LYS A 791 -11.93 -11.69 -8.33
N GLY A 792 -10.77 -11.72 -7.68
CA GLY A 792 -10.21 -12.96 -7.15
C GLY A 792 -9.88 -14.00 -8.24
N TRP A 793 -9.64 -13.56 -9.47
CA TRP A 793 -9.35 -14.42 -10.63
C TRP A 793 -7.88 -14.81 -10.73
N ALA A 794 -7.01 -14.08 -10.04
CA ALA A 794 -5.61 -14.41 -9.85
C ALA A 794 -5.19 -14.07 -8.41
N LEU A 795 -4.22 -14.79 -7.86
CA LEU A 795 -3.64 -14.45 -6.55
C LEU A 795 -2.52 -13.42 -6.69
N TYR A 796 -1.68 -13.56 -7.71
CA TYR A 796 -0.57 -12.68 -8.02
C TYR A 796 -0.51 -12.37 -9.52
N TRP A 797 0.34 -11.42 -9.89
CA TRP A 797 0.67 -11.18 -11.30
C TRP A 797 2.17 -11.00 -11.49
N GLY A 798 2.62 -11.25 -12.72
CA GLY A 798 4.02 -11.15 -13.11
C GLY A 798 4.20 -10.63 -14.52
N THR A 799 5.45 -10.48 -14.92
CA THR A 799 5.87 -10.03 -16.26
C THR A 799 6.63 -11.14 -16.98
N SER A 800 6.69 -11.09 -18.31
CA SER A 800 7.47 -12.05 -19.11
C SER A 800 8.11 -11.37 -20.32
N GLU A 801 9.44 -11.49 -20.41
CA GLU A 801 10.28 -10.84 -21.42
C GLU A 801 10.20 -9.31 -21.37
N TRP A 802 10.06 -8.75 -20.17
CA TRP A 802 10.12 -7.30 -19.96
C TRP A 802 11.57 -6.86 -19.72
N SER A 803 11.88 -5.62 -20.12
CA SER A 803 13.17 -5.01 -19.78
C SER A 803 13.23 -4.62 -18.31
N ALA A 804 14.46 -4.43 -17.80
CA ALA A 804 14.65 -4.02 -16.41
C ALA A 804 14.03 -2.64 -16.09
N ASP A 805 13.89 -1.78 -17.11
CA ASP A 805 13.25 -0.46 -16.98
C ASP A 805 11.73 -0.59 -16.93
N GLU A 806 11.13 -1.41 -17.80
CA GLU A 806 9.67 -1.64 -17.82
C GLU A 806 9.20 -2.33 -16.52
N ILE A 807 9.97 -3.27 -15.97
CA ILE A 807 9.67 -3.90 -14.67
C ILE A 807 9.77 -2.86 -13.54
N ALA A 808 10.83 -2.05 -13.54
CA ALA A 808 10.99 -0.98 -12.55
C ALA A 808 9.89 0.08 -12.64
N GLU A 809 9.43 0.40 -13.86
CA GLU A 809 8.30 1.30 -14.10
C GLU A 809 7.01 0.68 -13.55
N ALA A 810 6.71 -0.58 -13.85
CA ALA A 810 5.55 -1.28 -13.31
C ALA A 810 5.54 -1.30 -11.77
N CYS A 811 6.68 -1.63 -11.14
CA CYS A 811 6.86 -1.57 -9.69
C CYS A 811 6.69 -0.13 -9.16
N GLY A 812 7.23 0.87 -9.87
CA GLY A 812 7.11 2.28 -9.51
C GLY A 812 5.67 2.79 -9.57
N VAL A 813 4.96 2.48 -10.65
CA VAL A 813 3.55 2.81 -10.85
C VAL A 813 2.67 2.09 -9.83
N ALA A 814 2.91 0.80 -9.58
CA ALA A 814 2.19 0.06 -8.55
C ALA A 814 2.40 0.71 -7.16
N LYS A 815 3.65 1.03 -6.82
CA LYS A 815 4.00 1.74 -5.59
C LYS A 815 3.35 3.12 -5.49
N GLN A 816 3.34 3.90 -6.58
CA GLN A 816 2.70 5.22 -6.65
C GLN A 816 1.19 5.15 -6.43
N LEU A 817 0.55 4.09 -6.95
CA LEU A 817 -0.91 3.90 -6.90
C LEU A 817 -1.38 3.11 -5.67
N GLY A 818 -0.47 2.63 -4.83
CA GLY A 818 -0.80 1.74 -3.71
C GLY A 818 -1.38 0.39 -4.16
N LEU A 819 -0.88 -0.10 -5.28
CA LEU A 819 -1.30 -1.33 -5.93
C LEU A 819 -0.20 -2.39 -5.82
N ILE A 820 -0.57 -3.65 -6.03
CA ILE A 820 0.34 -4.80 -6.09
C ILE A 820 1.20 -4.68 -7.35
N GLY A 821 2.52 -4.64 -7.18
CA GLY A 821 3.49 -4.72 -8.29
C GLY A 821 3.66 -6.15 -8.81
N PRO A 822 4.33 -6.35 -9.96
CA PRO A 822 4.62 -7.70 -10.43
C PRO A 822 5.58 -8.39 -9.44
N VAL A 823 5.26 -9.61 -9.03
CA VAL A 823 6.05 -10.35 -8.01
C VAL A 823 7.11 -11.28 -8.63
N VAL A 824 7.02 -11.50 -9.93
CA VAL A 824 7.84 -12.46 -10.67
C VAL A 824 8.02 -12.03 -12.11
N GLU A 825 9.21 -12.29 -12.65
CA GLU A 825 9.50 -12.18 -14.08
C GLU A 825 9.72 -13.59 -14.65
N GLN A 826 9.25 -13.81 -15.89
CA GLN A 826 9.43 -15.07 -16.62
C GLN A 826 10.33 -14.86 -17.85
N PRO A 827 11.68 -14.84 -17.69
CA PRO A 827 12.61 -14.54 -18.76
C PRO A 827 13.18 -15.80 -19.45
N PHE A 828 13.66 -15.63 -20.67
CA PHE A 828 14.46 -16.59 -21.41
C PHE A 828 15.84 -16.69 -20.79
N TYR A 829 16.17 -17.84 -20.21
CA TYR A 829 17.46 -18.06 -19.55
C TYR A 829 17.98 -19.46 -19.81
N ASN A 830 19.24 -19.55 -20.23
CA ASN A 830 19.99 -20.77 -20.42
C ASN A 830 21.48 -20.44 -20.63
N LEU A 831 22.32 -21.47 -20.75
CA LEU A 831 23.76 -21.34 -20.97
C LEU A 831 24.18 -20.41 -22.12
N LEU A 832 23.31 -20.20 -23.12
CA LEU A 832 23.59 -19.35 -24.28
C LEU A 832 22.83 -18.01 -24.26
N ALA A 833 22.01 -17.76 -23.26
CA ALA A 833 21.21 -16.55 -23.11
C ALA A 833 21.19 -16.10 -21.64
N ARG A 834 22.14 -15.23 -21.30
CA ARG A 834 22.49 -14.89 -19.90
C ARG A 834 22.33 -13.41 -19.55
N LYS A 835 22.48 -12.53 -20.54
CA LYS A 835 22.63 -11.07 -20.39
C LYS A 835 21.53 -10.41 -19.55
N ARG A 836 20.26 -10.79 -19.72
CA ARG A 836 19.15 -10.20 -18.94
C ARG A 836 19.20 -10.60 -17.46
N VAL A 837 19.23 -11.89 -17.20
CA VAL A 837 19.16 -12.45 -15.84
C VAL A 837 20.41 -12.12 -15.03
N GLU A 838 21.59 -12.31 -15.60
CA GLU A 838 22.85 -12.07 -14.88
C GLU A 838 23.30 -10.61 -14.94
N GLY A 839 22.88 -9.85 -15.97
CA GLY A 839 23.28 -8.47 -16.20
C GLY A 839 22.18 -7.46 -15.84
N GLU A 840 21.18 -7.34 -16.71
CA GLU A 840 20.19 -6.25 -16.67
C GLU A 840 19.34 -6.24 -15.39
N PHE A 841 19.04 -7.42 -14.82
CA PHE A 841 18.17 -7.56 -13.64
C PHE A 841 18.88 -7.44 -12.29
N GLN A 842 20.20 -7.27 -12.25
CA GLN A 842 21.00 -7.20 -11.01
C GLN A 842 20.36 -6.31 -9.94
N ARG A 843 20.00 -5.08 -10.31
CA ARG A 843 19.39 -4.10 -9.41
C ARG A 843 17.97 -4.44 -8.98
N LEU A 844 17.25 -5.29 -9.71
CA LEU A 844 15.85 -5.61 -9.43
C LEU A 844 15.71 -6.63 -8.30
N TYR A 845 16.66 -7.54 -8.15
CA TYR A 845 16.65 -8.56 -7.10
C TYR A 845 16.64 -7.92 -5.69
N PRO A 846 17.64 -7.10 -5.29
CA PRO A 846 17.64 -6.50 -3.96
C PRO A 846 16.60 -5.38 -3.80
N ARG A 847 16.26 -4.67 -4.87
CA ARG A 847 15.39 -3.48 -4.80
C ARG A 847 13.90 -3.81 -4.72
N PHE A 848 13.48 -4.86 -5.41
CA PHE A 848 12.06 -5.22 -5.51
C PHE A 848 11.77 -6.65 -5.04
N GLY A 849 12.79 -7.45 -4.69
CA GLY A 849 12.62 -8.85 -4.34
C GLY A 849 12.18 -9.71 -5.52
N LEU A 850 12.62 -9.37 -6.74
CA LEU A 850 12.16 -10.02 -7.98
C LEU A 850 12.57 -11.50 -8.00
N GLY A 851 11.60 -12.41 -7.98
CA GLY A 851 11.87 -13.82 -8.26
C GLY A 851 11.73 -14.15 -9.75
N LEU A 852 12.39 -15.22 -10.20
CA LEU A 852 12.35 -15.66 -11.61
C LEU A 852 11.72 -17.03 -11.79
N THR A 853 10.84 -17.15 -12.78
CA THR A 853 10.46 -18.45 -13.36
C THR A 853 11.05 -18.53 -14.77
N THR A 854 12.23 -19.11 -14.94
CA THR A 854 12.91 -19.05 -16.25
C THR A 854 12.34 -20.05 -17.24
N TYR A 855 12.28 -19.71 -18.53
CA TYR A 855 11.79 -20.62 -19.57
C TYR A 855 12.85 -20.95 -20.62
N SER A 856 12.62 -22.07 -21.33
CA SER A 856 13.53 -22.63 -22.34
C SER A 856 14.97 -22.87 -21.86
N PRO A 857 15.16 -23.56 -20.72
CA PRO A 857 16.49 -23.83 -20.16
C PRO A 857 17.37 -24.68 -21.08
N LEU A 858 16.75 -25.45 -21.99
CA LEU A 858 17.46 -26.28 -22.97
C LEU A 858 17.55 -25.62 -24.36
N LYS A 859 17.22 -24.32 -24.49
CA LYS A 859 17.15 -23.58 -25.77
C LYS A 859 16.43 -24.40 -26.85
N PHE A 860 15.16 -24.71 -26.58
CA PHE A 860 14.28 -25.54 -27.43
C PHE A 860 14.79 -26.98 -27.72
N GLY A 861 15.75 -27.45 -26.91
CA GLY A 861 16.36 -28.76 -27.01
C GLY A 861 17.78 -28.74 -27.57
N LEU A 862 18.31 -27.58 -27.97
CA LEU A 862 19.68 -27.43 -28.47
C LEU A 862 20.70 -27.93 -27.44
N LEU A 863 20.56 -27.52 -26.18
CA LEU A 863 21.46 -27.86 -25.07
C LEU A 863 21.31 -29.30 -24.56
N SER A 864 20.46 -30.12 -25.18
CA SER A 864 20.40 -31.55 -24.86
C SER A 864 21.49 -32.37 -25.56
N GLY A 865 22.23 -31.77 -26.50
CA GLY A 865 23.23 -32.44 -27.31
C GLY A 865 22.69 -33.18 -28.54
N LYS A 866 21.36 -33.29 -28.69
CA LYS A 866 20.75 -34.04 -29.81
C LYS A 866 21.05 -33.49 -31.20
N TYR A 867 21.47 -32.22 -31.31
CA TYR A 867 21.81 -31.55 -32.56
C TYR A 867 23.33 -31.45 -32.80
N ASN A 868 24.16 -31.94 -31.86
CA ASN A 868 25.62 -31.79 -31.93
C ASN A 868 26.20 -32.32 -33.24
N ASP A 869 25.68 -33.45 -33.72
CA ASP A 869 26.18 -34.14 -34.91
C ASP A 869 25.35 -33.85 -36.16
N SER A 870 24.53 -32.80 -36.14
CA SER A 870 23.67 -32.45 -37.28
C SER A 870 23.69 -30.94 -37.56
N PRO A 871 24.86 -30.35 -37.91
CA PRO A 871 24.98 -28.90 -38.10
C PRO A 871 24.21 -28.37 -39.32
N ASP A 872 23.94 -29.21 -40.32
CA ASP A 872 23.38 -28.79 -41.61
C ASP A 872 21.90 -29.16 -41.82
N ALA A 873 21.33 -30.07 -41.00
CA ALA A 873 19.90 -30.36 -41.01
C ALA A 873 19.38 -30.84 -39.63
N PRO A 874 18.12 -30.53 -39.23
CA PRO A 874 17.54 -31.07 -38.00
C PRO A 874 17.44 -32.61 -38.00
N PRO A 875 17.81 -33.30 -36.91
CA PRO A 875 17.62 -34.75 -36.76
C PRO A 875 16.15 -35.17 -36.89
N GLU A 876 15.90 -36.34 -37.45
CA GLU A 876 14.56 -36.92 -37.55
C GLU A 876 13.92 -37.08 -36.15
N GLY A 877 12.62 -36.80 -36.03
CA GLY A 877 11.92 -36.88 -34.75
C GLY A 877 12.21 -35.72 -33.78
N SER A 878 13.12 -34.81 -34.11
CA SER A 878 13.38 -33.59 -33.33
C SER A 878 12.25 -32.56 -33.46
N ARG A 879 12.20 -31.61 -32.52
CA ARG A 879 11.24 -30.49 -32.52
C ARG A 879 11.30 -29.72 -33.84
N PHE A 880 12.51 -29.44 -34.31
CA PHE A 880 12.73 -28.67 -35.53
C PHE A 880 12.46 -29.46 -36.82
N ALA A 881 12.46 -30.79 -36.77
CA ALA A 881 12.07 -31.63 -37.92
C ALA A 881 10.55 -31.80 -38.07
N LYS A 882 9.79 -31.82 -36.97
CA LYS A 882 8.37 -32.22 -36.97
C LYS A 882 7.34 -31.08 -36.88
N GLY A 883 7.72 -29.91 -36.36
CA GLY A 883 6.75 -28.83 -36.13
C GLY A 883 6.43 -28.01 -37.39
N ASP A 884 5.15 -27.67 -37.56
CA ASP A 884 4.65 -26.75 -38.60
C ASP A 884 4.27 -25.37 -38.03
N ASP A 885 4.48 -25.16 -36.72
CA ASP A 885 4.27 -23.87 -36.09
C ASP A 885 5.24 -22.81 -36.65
N LYS A 886 4.79 -21.55 -36.75
CA LYS A 886 5.55 -20.44 -37.32
C LYS A 886 6.95 -20.31 -36.73
N PHE A 887 7.08 -20.52 -35.42
CA PHE A 887 8.38 -20.47 -34.74
C PHE A 887 9.33 -21.58 -35.22
N VAL A 888 8.81 -22.80 -35.37
CA VAL A 888 9.59 -23.95 -35.81
C VAL A 888 10.02 -23.80 -37.26
N VAL A 889 9.14 -23.31 -38.13
CA VAL A 889 9.45 -23.03 -39.53
C VAL A 889 10.53 -21.94 -39.64
N GLY A 890 10.39 -20.85 -38.89
CA GLY A 890 11.41 -19.79 -38.86
C GLY A 890 12.78 -20.33 -38.43
N THR A 891 12.82 -21.07 -37.31
CA THR A 891 14.08 -21.65 -36.81
C THR A 891 14.68 -22.68 -37.79
N ARG A 892 13.85 -23.42 -38.53
CA ARG A 892 14.31 -24.35 -39.56
C ARG A 892 14.92 -23.61 -40.76
N ASN A 893 14.39 -22.44 -41.13
CA ASN A 893 14.96 -21.62 -42.21
C ASN A 893 16.33 -21.05 -41.84
N ASP A 894 16.54 -20.75 -40.56
CA ASP A 894 17.81 -20.25 -40.04
C ASP A 894 18.81 -21.38 -39.73
N TYR A 895 18.40 -22.64 -39.91
CA TYR A 895 19.24 -23.79 -39.60
C TYR A 895 20.50 -23.83 -40.48
N GLY A 896 21.65 -24.04 -39.85
CA GLY A 896 22.93 -24.12 -40.57
C GLY A 896 23.53 -22.78 -40.98
N ASN A 897 22.92 -21.64 -40.63
CA ASN A 897 23.55 -20.34 -40.78
C ASN A 897 24.76 -20.18 -39.82
N GLU A 898 25.50 -19.09 -39.96
CA GLU A 898 26.73 -18.86 -39.16
C GLU A 898 26.44 -18.79 -37.66
N SER A 899 25.37 -18.11 -37.25
CA SER A 899 24.94 -18.01 -35.86
C SER A 899 24.59 -19.38 -35.26
N TRP A 900 23.85 -20.20 -36.01
CA TRP A 900 23.50 -21.57 -35.64
C TRP A 900 24.75 -22.43 -35.45
N ARG A 901 25.70 -22.35 -36.39
CA ARG A 901 26.96 -23.10 -36.31
C ARG A 901 27.80 -22.67 -35.10
N ALA A 902 27.86 -21.38 -34.81
CA ALA A 902 28.55 -20.85 -33.63
C ALA A 902 27.91 -21.35 -32.33
N ASP A 903 26.58 -21.38 -32.25
CA ASP A 903 25.87 -21.95 -31.11
C ASP A 903 26.14 -23.46 -30.96
N ILE A 904 26.09 -24.24 -32.05
CA ILE A 904 26.39 -25.68 -32.03
C ILE A 904 27.83 -25.97 -31.59
N ASP A 905 28.81 -25.16 -31.99
CA ASP A 905 30.19 -25.30 -31.54
C ASP A 905 30.32 -25.16 -30.01
N LYS A 906 29.69 -24.11 -29.44
CA LYS A 906 29.63 -23.93 -27.98
C LYS A 906 28.95 -25.13 -27.30
N VAL A 907 27.84 -25.60 -27.84
CA VAL A 907 27.08 -26.74 -27.31
C VAL A 907 27.91 -28.03 -27.36
N ARG A 908 28.72 -28.24 -28.41
CA ARG A 908 29.67 -29.36 -28.50
C ARG A 908 30.78 -29.26 -27.47
N ARG A 909 31.33 -28.07 -27.24
CA ARG A 909 32.34 -27.85 -26.20
C ARG A 909 31.77 -28.11 -24.80
N LEU A 910 30.53 -27.70 -24.54
CA LEU A 910 29.82 -27.99 -23.29
C LEU A 910 29.60 -29.50 -23.06
N LYS A 911 29.47 -30.30 -24.14
CA LYS A 911 29.39 -31.77 -24.00
C LYS A 911 30.63 -32.35 -23.33
N VAL A 912 31.82 -31.82 -23.62
CA VAL A 912 33.07 -32.29 -23.01
C VAL A 912 33.04 -32.09 -21.49
N VAL A 913 32.50 -30.96 -21.03
CA VAL A 913 32.32 -30.67 -19.60
C VAL A 913 31.33 -31.66 -18.97
N ALA A 914 30.18 -31.89 -19.61
CA ALA A 914 29.18 -32.84 -19.12
C ALA A 914 29.74 -34.28 -19.03
N ASP A 915 30.49 -34.70 -20.04
CA ASP A 915 31.13 -36.03 -20.06
C ASP A 915 32.17 -36.19 -18.94
N LYS A 916 32.94 -35.14 -18.61
CA LYS A 916 33.87 -35.14 -17.45
C LYS A 916 33.13 -35.30 -16.12
N LEU A 917 31.94 -34.69 -15.99
CA LEU A 917 31.10 -34.79 -14.80
C LEU A 917 30.32 -36.12 -14.73
N GLY A 918 30.33 -36.92 -15.80
CA GLY A 918 29.62 -38.20 -15.86
C GLY A 918 28.10 -38.05 -15.94
N ILE A 919 27.58 -36.90 -16.37
CA ILE A 919 26.14 -36.60 -16.44
C ILE A 919 25.71 -36.25 -17.87
N PRO A 920 24.44 -36.46 -18.25
CA PRO A 920 23.92 -36.01 -19.53
C PRO A 920 24.03 -34.49 -19.71
N GLN A 921 24.31 -34.04 -20.94
CA GLN A 921 24.43 -32.61 -21.25
C GLN A 921 23.16 -31.81 -20.91
N SER A 922 21.97 -32.38 -21.14
CA SER A 922 20.70 -31.77 -20.75
C SER A 922 20.58 -31.60 -19.23
N GLU A 923 21.09 -32.57 -18.47
CA GLU A 923 21.07 -32.54 -17.02
C GLU A 923 21.98 -31.43 -16.48
N MET A 924 23.20 -31.32 -17.03
CA MET A 924 24.13 -30.22 -16.71
C MET A 924 23.53 -28.85 -17.02
N ALA A 925 22.87 -28.69 -18.19
CA ALA A 925 22.27 -27.42 -18.59
C ALA A 925 21.11 -26.99 -17.67
N LEU A 926 20.29 -27.94 -17.21
CA LEU A 926 19.23 -27.69 -16.24
C LEU A 926 19.81 -27.36 -14.85
N ALA A 927 20.78 -28.15 -14.38
CA ALA A 927 21.45 -27.93 -13.10
C ALA A 927 22.13 -26.57 -13.05
N TRP A 928 22.69 -26.11 -14.18
CA TRP A 928 23.29 -24.79 -14.30
C TRP A 928 22.28 -23.66 -14.11
N CYS A 929 21.10 -23.76 -14.73
CA CYS A 929 20.04 -22.76 -14.52
C CYS A 929 19.58 -22.74 -13.06
N LEU A 930 19.43 -23.92 -12.44
CA LEU A 930 19.01 -24.10 -11.06
C LEU A 930 20.03 -23.61 -10.02
N LYS A 931 21.31 -23.51 -10.41
CA LYS A 931 22.37 -23.05 -9.51
C LYS A 931 22.32 -21.54 -9.27
N ASN A 932 21.66 -20.77 -10.14
CA ASN A 932 21.52 -19.34 -9.96
C ASN A 932 20.53 -19.05 -8.82
N PRO A 933 20.95 -18.37 -7.73
CA PRO A 933 20.09 -18.19 -6.55
C PRO A 933 18.82 -17.38 -6.87
N ASN A 934 18.85 -16.52 -7.88
CA ASN A 934 17.70 -15.68 -8.28
C ASN A 934 16.66 -16.43 -9.12
N VAL A 935 16.98 -17.67 -9.53
CA VAL A 935 16.06 -18.54 -10.26
C VAL A 935 15.23 -19.34 -9.27
N SER A 936 13.97 -18.94 -9.08
CA SER A 936 13.03 -19.63 -8.20
C SER A 936 12.52 -20.94 -8.81
N SER A 937 12.32 -20.95 -10.13
CA SER A 937 11.89 -22.15 -10.87
C SER A 937 12.39 -22.16 -12.31
N VAL A 938 12.70 -23.35 -12.82
CA VAL A 938 13.06 -23.59 -14.23
C VAL A 938 11.93 -24.34 -14.93
N ILE A 939 11.25 -23.67 -15.86
CA ILE A 939 10.12 -24.23 -16.62
C ILE A 939 10.65 -25.12 -17.74
N THR A 940 10.41 -26.42 -17.61
CA THR A 940 10.76 -27.44 -18.59
C THR A 940 9.57 -27.78 -19.49
N GLY A 941 9.86 -28.23 -20.70
CA GLY A 941 8.86 -28.81 -21.59
C GLY A 941 9.11 -30.30 -21.77
N ALA A 942 8.05 -31.10 -21.75
CA ALA A 942 8.13 -32.54 -21.95
C ALA A 942 7.05 -33.01 -22.93
N SER A 943 7.45 -33.82 -23.90
CA SER A 943 6.53 -34.47 -24.86
C SER A 943 6.18 -35.90 -24.45
N ARG A 944 6.80 -36.42 -23.38
CA ARG A 944 6.54 -37.74 -22.81
C ARG A 944 6.95 -37.78 -21.32
N PRO A 945 6.35 -38.63 -20.47
CA PRO A 945 6.64 -38.69 -19.04
C PRO A 945 8.10 -38.94 -18.69
N GLU A 946 8.82 -39.74 -19.48
CA GLU A 946 10.20 -40.14 -19.19
C GLU A 946 11.15 -38.94 -19.17
N GLN A 947 10.88 -37.93 -20.00
CA GLN A 947 11.67 -36.69 -20.03
C GLN A 947 11.55 -35.91 -18.72
N ILE A 948 10.43 -36.03 -18.02
CA ILE A 948 10.23 -35.35 -16.73
C ILE A 948 11.12 -36.02 -15.69
N VAL A 949 11.14 -37.35 -15.65
CA VAL A 949 12.02 -38.12 -14.76
C VAL A 949 13.50 -37.85 -15.08
N GLU A 950 13.85 -37.73 -16.36
CA GLU A 950 15.20 -37.33 -16.79
C GLU A 950 15.56 -35.92 -16.32
N ASN A 951 14.67 -34.93 -16.50
CA ASN A 951 14.90 -33.55 -16.12
C ASN A 951 15.08 -33.39 -14.59
N VAL A 952 14.31 -34.12 -13.78
CA VAL A 952 14.36 -34.06 -12.32
C VAL A 952 15.72 -34.51 -11.75
N LYS A 953 16.47 -35.34 -12.48
CA LYS A 953 17.82 -35.75 -12.08
C LYS A 953 18.78 -34.56 -11.94
N ALA A 954 18.54 -33.48 -12.67
CA ALA A 954 19.36 -32.26 -12.62
C ALA A 954 19.53 -31.69 -11.21
N LEU A 955 18.53 -31.87 -10.34
CA LEU A 955 18.58 -31.40 -8.95
C LEU A 955 19.73 -32.03 -8.16
N ARG A 956 20.07 -33.30 -8.45
CA ARG A 956 21.18 -34.01 -7.80
C ARG A 956 22.55 -33.58 -8.34
N SER A 957 22.56 -32.90 -9.48
CA SER A 957 23.77 -32.52 -10.21
C SER A 957 24.17 -31.06 -10.00
N ILE A 958 23.40 -30.29 -9.22
CA ILE A 958 23.71 -28.88 -8.87
C ILE A 958 25.05 -28.78 -8.12
N GLU A 959 25.33 -29.73 -7.23
CA GLU A 959 26.56 -29.77 -6.44
C GLU A 959 27.81 -30.08 -7.27
N LEU A 960 27.65 -30.79 -8.41
CA LEU A 960 28.74 -31.13 -9.31
C LEU A 960 29.30 -29.91 -10.07
N LEU A 961 28.52 -28.83 -10.16
CA LEU A 961 28.91 -27.59 -10.82
C LEU A 961 29.78 -26.72 -9.90
N THR A 962 30.98 -27.18 -9.53
CA THR A 962 31.90 -26.43 -8.66
C THR A 962 32.32 -25.08 -9.28
N PRO A 963 32.90 -24.14 -8.52
CA PRO A 963 33.38 -22.86 -9.08
C PRO A 963 34.33 -23.05 -10.28
N GLU A 964 35.15 -24.10 -10.27
CA GLU A 964 36.06 -24.43 -11.38
C GLU A 964 35.29 -24.85 -12.63
N VAL A 965 34.26 -25.70 -12.46
CA VAL A 965 33.38 -26.13 -13.56
C VAL A 965 32.57 -24.96 -14.12
N MET A 966 32.07 -24.08 -13.25
CA MET A 966 31.39 -22.85 -13.66
C MET A 966 32.33 -21.94 -14.46
N GLY A 967 33.61 -21.85 -14.07
CA GLY A 967 34.64 -21.15 -14.83
C GLY A 967 34.89 -21.76 -16.21
N GLU A 968 34.98 -23.10 -16.32
CA GLU A 968 35.14 -23.77 -17.62
C GLU A 968 33.94 -23.54 -18.53
N ILE A 969 32.72 -23.54 -17.98
CA ILE A 969 31.50 -23.19 -18.71
C ILE A 969 31.56 -21.74 -19.22
N ASP A 970 31.92 -20.80 -18.36
CA ASP A 970 32.07 -19.38 -18.69
C ASP A 970 33.09 -19.14 -19.81
N ASP A 971 34.20 -19.88 -19.84
CA ASP A 971 35.21 -19.78 -20.89
C ASP A 971 34.71 -20.33 -22.25
N ILE A 972 33.66 -21.16 -22.26
CA ILE A 972 33.02 -21.65 -23.48
C ILE A 972 31.97 -20.68 -23.99
N VAL A 973 31.07 -20.23 -23.11
CA VAL A 973 29.88 -19.46 -23.51
C VAL A 973 30.05 -17.95 -23.41
N GLY A 974 31.11 -17.49 -22.74
CA GLY A 974 31.39 -16.10 -22.41
C GLY A 974 30.85 -15.71 -21.03
N ARG A 975 31.55 -14.79 -20.35
CA ARG A 975 31.11 -14.18 -19.09
C ARG A 975 30.21 -12.99 -19.37
N VAL A 976 29.21 -12.78 -18.51
CA VAL A 976 28.40 -11.56 -18.54
C VAL A 976 29.14 -10.48 -17.75
N GLU A 977 29.43 -9.36 -18.41
CA GLU A 977 29.98 -8.18 -17.74
C GLU A 977 28.89 -7.55 -16.86
N LEU A 978 29.19 -7.40 -15.58
CA LEU A 978 28.27 -6.81 -14.60
C LEU A 978 28.52 -5.31 -14.54
N ASP A 979 27.45 -4.50 -14.50
CA ASP A 979 27.57 -3.04 -14.39
C ASP A 979 27.93 -2.67 -12.93
N PRO A 980 29.15 -2.18 -12.64
CA PRO A 980 29.58 -1.88 -11.28
C PRO A 980 28.72 -0.80 -10.62
N ALA A 981 28.15 0.12 -11.41
CA ALA A 981 27.29 1.20 -10.91
C ALA A 981 25.88 0.71 -10.53
N ARG A 982 25.57 -0.57 -10.73
CA ARG A 982 24.25 -1.18 -10.47
C ARG A 982 24.31 -2.37 -9.51
N GLN A 983 25.44 -2.57 -8.81
CA GLN A 983 25.63 -3.71 -7.88
C GLN A 983 25.07 -3.47 -6.47
N ASP A 984 24.87 -2.21 -6.06
CA ASP A 984 24.42 -1.81 -4.71
C ASP A 984 23.04 -1.11 -4.69
#